data_AF-Q86JG3-F1
#
_entry.id   AF-Q86JG3-F1
#
_cell.length_a   1.000
_cell.length_b   1.000
_cell.length_c   1.000
_cell.angle_alpha   90.00
_cell.angle_beta   90.00
_cell.angle_gamma   90.00
#
_symmetry.space_group_name_H-M   'P 1'
#
loop_
_entity.id
_entity.type
_entity.pdbx_description
1 polymer ?
#
loop_
_entity_poly.entity_id
_entity_poly.type
_entity_poly.pdbx_seq_one_letter_code
_entity_poly.pdbx_strand_id
1 'polypeptide(L)'
;MSTLEQYLKVIGLKSYKDLMIDNGYDDPELISELTEDDLVAINVKRGHAKRAFLKAKELAGKQNESSAKSPDVSSSTTTASTSSSSSSSTSAPVEEKKRTTTISIGKKGEDNDDDDEEEEKASYSGPILQSKVLNEGFIQKKGNEGFFGSKMFQKRYFKIYEEGRLAYFKNQNDVSPIGVIEMKGALACEDMEGKPQGFKLSMKTSARVYWLVAMTNDQKQKWVSVIKQQITPPAVPKPIDPNEIRPYLQNTEEPPQCASTRFDASNSWDAIEKQIIEGQIRLHIHSNGDLFVEETRSIEVGEEGLVWIEDLPKSIDDRTVHFQSFTEPTAFVSEQTYHNDAKTPERMLSKLIGKEIQVSVPRDDHFDEPLLLKGQLIYNANDSTYALQDKETNTIHFLKTDEAISYNLLDTTTIDPIFRNSSLEWNINGKEPKHLSKISYNSKDLFKWNATYVSVLNPRETEMEIRGWFTIENESGKTFNNSNVILVREPEEKKKDEEKTDESALPIGLPKLGGFGLKLPKIGGFGGDSETPVPEKRIYRYEVPHKTTLRDGESKQICFVSTKLPVKSFDFITFATPNYQKYAMIGKDQGANAASSVNSSVTFTWNLPYSIPAGQMKLQRQLKDKFGSDIVNTFDIAHYNPTDIISLPLQPLGKVSSTRTQTGFNFDLNGLFIVETYEIRVNNGREEPIKITVEESLYRSTFWEITSSSHKFTPHPTHSRKIHWQLSIPPLDGEVIKYSVFYSGLNLPASMTAKKDEKTN
;
A
#
# COMPACT_ATOMS: atom_id res chain seq x y z
N MET A 1 29.07 -33.07 35.71
CA MET A 1 27.87 -33.33 36.52
C MET A 1 27.84 -32.36 37.70
N SER A 2 27.58 -31.07 37.48
CA SER A 2 27.22 -30.19 38.61
C SER A 2 25.83 -30.59 39.06
N THR A 3 25.59 -30.76 40.36
CA THR A 3 24.22 -30.97 40.84
C THR A 3 23.32 -29.82 40.38
N LEU A 4 22.03 -30.08 40.13
CA LEU A 4 21.03 -29.08 39.78
C LEU A 4 21.13 -27.82 40.66
N GLU A 5 21.33 -28.00 41.97
CA GLU A 5 21.51 -26.90 42.92
C GLU A 5 22.73 -26.03 42.64
N GLN A 6 23.86 -26.63 42.24
CA GLN A 6 25.06 -25.89 41.89
C GLN A 6 24.84 -25.09 40.61
N TYR A 7 24.23 -25.69 39.58
CA TYR A 7 23.95 -24.99 38.34
C TYR A 7 23.00 -23.81 38.55
N LEU A 8 21.87 -24.04 39.24
CA LEU A 8 20.91 -22.99 39.62
C LEU A 8 21.54 -21.90 40.48
N LYS A 9 22.48 -22.24 41.38
CA LYS A 9 23.24 -21.24 42.15
C LYS A 9 24.11 -20.37 41.24
N VAL A 10 24.79 -20.96 40.25
CA VAL A 10 25.65 -20.20 39.33
C VAL A 10 24.83 -19.24 38.48
N ILE A 11 23.74 -19.71 37.85
CA ILE A 11 22.87 -18.86 37.00
C ILE A 11 21.94 -17.93 37.79
N GLY A 12 21.94 -17.99 39.13
CA GLY A 12 21.17 -17.08 39.98
C GLY A 12 19.69 -17.47 40.15
N LEU A 13 19.33 -18.73 39.92
CA LEU A 13 17.98 -19.29 40.07
C LEU A 13 17.84 -20.26 41.25
N LYS A 14 18.75 -20.22 42.24
CA LYS A 14 18.71 -21.11 43.42
C LYS A 14 17.36 -21.10 44.16
N SER A 15 16.72 -19.92 44.28
CA SER A 15 15.41 -19.77 44.93
C SER A 15 14.24 -20.35 44.12
N TYR A 16 14.46 -20.70 42.85
CA TYR A 16 13.47 -21.27 41.94
C TYR A 16 13.62 -22.77 41.76
N LYS A 17 14.44 -23.44 42.60
CA LYS A 17 14.71 -24.88 42.49
C LYS A 17 13.41 -25.70 42.46
N ASP A 18 12.51 -25.47 43.41
CA ASP A 18 11.26 -26.24 43.49
C ASP A 18 10.37 -25.95 42.27
N LEU A 19 10.28 -24.69 41.84
CA LEU A 19 9.57 -24.30 40.62
C LEU A 19 10.14 -24.98 39.35
N MET A 20 11.46 -25.10 39.25
CA MET A 20 12.09 -25.80 38.12
C MET A 20 11.75 -27.29 38.11
N ILE A 21 11.86 -27.94 39.26
CA ILE A 21 11.52 -29.36 39.41
C ILE A 21 10.04 -29.60 39.12
N ASP A 22 9.14 -28.74 39.63
CA ASP A 22 7.70 -28.82 39.40
C ASP A 22 7.31 -28.68 37.92
N ASN A 23 8.14 -27.98 37.12
CA ASN A 23 7.96 -27.83 35.67
C ASN A 23 8.78 -28.85 34.84
N GLY A 24 9.40 -29.84 35.48
CA GLY A 24 10.15 -30.90 34.79
C GLY A 24 11.58 -30.52 34.36
N TYR A 25 12.14 -29.46 34.95
CA TYR A 25 13.53 -29.02 34.70
C TYR A 25 14.43 -29.44 35.87
N ASP A 26 14.68 -30.75 36.00
CA ASP A 26 15.60 -31.32 36.99
C ASP A 26 17.02 -31.57 36.44
N ASP A 27 17.22 -31.44 35.13
CA ASP A 27 18.51 -31.54 34.45
C ASP A 27 19.13 -30.17 34.12
N PRO A 28 20.36 -29.86 34.57
CA PRO A 28 21.12 -28.69 34.16
C PRO A 28 21.25 -28.48 32.64
N GLU A 29 21.34 -29.54 31.84
CA GLU A 29 21.48 -29.42 30.38
C GLU A 29 20.21 -28.83 29.76
N LEU A 30 19.03 -29.32 30.15
CA LEU A 30 17.73 -28.78 29.74
C LEU A 30 17.56 -27.31 30.15
N ILE A 31 18.00 -26.93 31.35
CA ILE A 31 17.91 -25.53 31.83
C ILE A 31 18.82 -24.60 31.02
N SER A 32 19.94 -25.11 30.50
CA SER A 32 20.89 -24.32 29.70
C SER A 32 20.34 -23.89 28.33
N GLU A 33 19.33 -24.61 27.81
CA GLU A 33 18.68 -24.33 26.53
C GLU A 33 17.49 -23.36 26.65
N LEU A 34 17.02 -23.07 27.86
CA LEU A 34 15.87 -22.20 28.09
C LEU A 34 16.15 -20.75 27.69
N THR A 35 15.24 -20.15 26.93
CA THR A 35 15.28 -18.72 26.58
C THR A 35 14.76 -17.85 27.73
N GLU A 36 14.98 -16.52 27.63
CA GLU A 36 14.39 -15.56 28.58
C GLU A 36 12.86 -15.71 28.66
N ASP A 37 12.20 -15.94 27.54
CA ASP A 37 10.74 -16.05 27.47
C ASP A 37 10.24 -17.36 28.08
N ASP A 38 10.97 -18.48 27.94
CA ASP A 38 10.60 -19.77 28.55
C ASP A 38 10.63 -19.70 30.07
N LEU A 39 11.66 -19.05 30.63
CA LEU A 39 11.76 -18.81 32.07
C LEU A 39 10.60 -17.94 32.58
N VAL A 40 10.21 -16.91 31.82
CA VAL A 40 9.05 -16.08 32.16
C VAL A 40 7.75 -16.87 32.10
N ALA A 41 7.61 -17.79 31.14
CA ALA A 41 6.42 -18.64 30.98
C ALA A 41 6.18 -19.56 32.19
N ILE A 42 7.24 -20.06 32.83
CA ILE A 42 7.14 -20.85 34.07
C ILE A 42 7.08 -19.99 35.35
N ASN A 43 6.77 -18.69 35.24
CA ASN A 43 6.68 -17.74 36.35
C ASN A 43 8.01 -17.36 37.03
N VAL A 44 9.16 -17.53 36.36
CA VAL A 44 10.38 -16.84 36.81
C VAL A 44 10.22 -15.36 36.52
N LYS A 45 10.52 -14.52 37.52
CA LYS A 45 10.40 -13.06 37.37
C LYS A 45 11.31 -12.58 36.23
N ARG A 46 10.80 -11.72 35.35
CA ARG A 46 11.52 -11.26 34.12
C ARG A 46 12.95 -10.78 34.37
N GLY A 47 13.19 -10.05 35.46
CA GLY A 47 14.54 -9.60 35.83
C GLY A 47 15.51 -10.73 36.24
N HIS A 48 14.99 -11.82 36.82
CA HIS A 48 15.78 -13.01 37.13
C HIS A 48 15.98 -13.88 35.88
N ALA A 49 14.93 -14.03 35.05
CA ALA A 49 14.98 -14.74 33.78
C ALA A 49 16.08 -14.17 32.86
N LYS A 50 16.11 -12.84 32.68
CA LYS A 50 17.13 -12.17 31.87
C LYS A 50 18.56 -12.37 32.40
N ARG A 51 18.75 -12.25 33.72
CA ARG A 51 20.07 -12.48 34.35
C ARG A 51 20.54 -13.93 34.20
N ALA A 52 19.63 -14.88 34.40
CA ALA A 52 19.92 -16.29 34.26
C ALA A 52 20.26 -16.67 32.81
N PHE A 53 19.51 -16.15 31.84
CA PHE A 53 19.77 -16.36 30.42
C PHE A 53 21.15 -15.84 30.00
N LEU A 54 21.52 -14.62 30.43
CA LEU A 54 22.84 -14.05 30.14
C LEU A 54 23.98 -14.87 30.77
N LYS A 55 23.83 -15.30 32.04
CA LYS A 55 24.83 -16.15 32.71
C LYS A 55 24.94 -17.55 32.09
N ALA A 56 23.82 -18.17 31.72
CA ALA A 56 23.82 -19.47 31.06
C ALA A 56 24.60 -19.41 29.73
N LYS A 57 24.38 -18.35 28.94
CA LYS A 57 25.12 -18.11 27.69
C LYS A 57 26.62 -17.88 27.93
N GLU A 58 27.00 -17.18 29.00
CA GLU A 58 28.40 -16.98 29.38
C GLU A 58 29.08 -18.30 29.76
N LEU A 59 28.39 -19.19 30.49
CA LEU A 59 28.90 -20.52 30.86
C LEU A 59 29.10 -21.43 29.65
N ALA A 60 28.14 -21.42 28.72
CA ALA A 60 28.27 -22.16 27.45
C ALA A 60 29.46 -21.66 26.63
N GLY A 61 29.70 -20.34 26.62
CA GLY A 61 30.88 -19.74 25.97
C GLY A 61 32.21 -20.20 26.57
N LYS A 62 32.30 -20.28 27.89
CA LYS A 62 33.53 -20.72 28.60
C LYS A 62 33.84 -22.22 28.42
N GLN A 63 32.84 -23.07 28.20
CA GLN A 63 33.08 -24.48 27.90
C GLN A 63 33.73 -24.66 26.52
N ASN A 64 33.36 -23.84 25.53
CA ASN A 64 33.97 -23.88 24.19
C ASN A 64 35.42 -23.33 24.15
N GLU A 65 35.83 -22.47 25.09
CA GLU A 65 37.21 -21.94 25.13
C GLU A 65 38.21 -22.88 25.83
N SER A 66 37.74 -23.77 26.71
CA SER A 66 38.61 -24.69 27.48
C SER A 66 39.05 -25.94 26.73
N SER A 67 38.53 -26.20 25.52
CA SER A 67 39.00 -27.26 24.62
C SER A 67 40.11 -26.80 23.66
N ALA A 68 40.54 -25.54 23.72
CA ALA A 68 41.54 -24.99 22.81
C ALA A 68 42.62 -24.18 23.54
N LYS A 69 43.57 -24.86 24.21
CA LYS A 69 44.97 -24.39 24.33
C LYS A 69 45.88 -25.41 25.01
N SER A 70 46.81 -25.94 24.20
CA SER A 70 48.03 -26.62 24.61
C SER A 70 49.09 -25.62 25.12
N PRO A 71 50.09 -26.06 25.91
CA PRO A 71 50.87 -25.20 26.79
C PRO A 71 52.31 -24.94 26.32
N ASP A 72 52.80 -23.72 26.53
CA ASP A 72 54.23 -23.36 26.64
C ASP A 72 54.28 -22.20 27.67
N VAL A 73 54.67 -22.42 28.93
CA VAL A 73 56.02 -22.59 29.52
C VAL A 73 56.87 -21.32 29.56
N SER A 74 57.07 -20.86 30.81
CA SER A 74 58.21 -20.08 31.35
C SER A 74 58.33 -18.61 30.95
N SER A 75 58.89 -17.69 31.72
CA SER A 75 59.17 -17.47 33.15
C SER A 75 60.00 -16.19 33.19
N SER A 76 59.69 -15.23 34.06
CA SER A 76 60.68 -14.47 34.86
C SER A 76 60.07 -13.18 35.42
N THR A 77 59.79 -13.26 36.72
CA THR A 77 59.96 -12.26 37.77
C THR A 77 61.11 -11.29 37.49
N THR A 78 60.94 -9.99 37.78
CA THR A 78 61.87 -9.19 38.61
C THR A 78 61.18 -7.91 39.11
N THR A 79 61.49 -7.64 40.36
CA THR A 79 61.17 -6.63 41.37
C THR A 79 61.36 -5.13 41.05
N ALA A 80 60.47 -4.32 41.64
CA ALA A 80 60.69 -3.15 42.51
C ALA A 80 61.93 -2.24 42.35
N SER A 81 61.66 -0.93 42.22
CA SER A 81 62.28 0.18 42.99
C SER A 81 61.76 1.54 42.48
N THR A 82 61.03 2.34 43.28
CA THR A 82 61.47 3.48 44.12
C THR A 82 61.80 4.80 43.40
N SER A 83 61.10 5.84 43.87
CA SER A 83 61.53 7.24 44.11
C SER A 83 61.82 8.24 42.98
N SER A 84 61.13 9.37 43.13
CA SER A 84 61.63 10.76 43.25
C SER A 84 61.51 11.74 42.07
N SER A 85 60.82 12.84 42.41
CA SER A 85 61.16 14.26 42.21
C SER A 85 61.00 14.96 40.85
N SER A 86 60.02 15.88 40.86
CA SER A 86 60.11 17.33 40.52
C SER A 86 60.50 17.79 39.11
N SER A 87 59.57 18.49 38.45
CA SER A 87 59.72 19.80 37.75
C SER A 87 58.42 20.04 36.95
N SER A 88 57.57 20.98 37.35
CA SER A 88 57.51 22.40 36.97
C SER A 88 57.34 22.69 35.47
N SER A 89 56.20 23.33 35.17
CA SER A 89 55.99 24.42 34.19
C SER A 89 55.06 24.14 32.99
N THR A 90 54.01 24.96 32.98
CA THR A 90 53.29 25.59 31.86
C THR A 90 52.29 24.76 31.04
N SER A 91 51.03 24.96 31.41
CA SER A 91 49.81 24.50 30.75
C SER A 91 49.25 25.58 29.80
N ALA A 92 49.00 25.18 28.55
CA ALA A 92 47.97 25.74 27.67
C ALA A 92 47.34 24.58 26.86
N PRO A 93 46.04 24.61 26.54
CA PRO A 93 45.24 23.39 26.42
C PRO A 93 45.05 22.91 24.97
N VAL A 94 45.11 21.61 24.74
CA VAL A 94 44.70 20.95 23.48
C VAL A 94 43.75 19.79 23.79
N GLU A 95 42.54 19.94 23.24
CA GLU A 95 41.48 18.98 22.89
C GLU A 95 41.47 17.56 23.50
N GLU A 96 40.42 17.31 24.28
CA GLU A 96 40.00 15.99 24.78
C GLU A 96 39.48 15.09 23.64
N LYS A 97 40.33 14.15 23.20
CA LYS A 97 39.87 12.95 22.48
C LYS A 97 39.16 12.00 23.44
N LYS A 98 37.91 11.69 23.13
CA LYS A 98 37.04 10.67 23.74
C LYS A 98 37.81 9.35 23.96
N ARG A 99 38.01 8.98 25.22
CA ARG A 99 38.53 7.67 25.61
C ARG A 99 37.39 6.66 25.70
N THR A 100 37.40 5.71 24.78
CA THR A 100 36.75 4.40 24.85
C THR A 100 37.18 3.66 26.11
N THR A 101 36.24 3.33 26.98
CA THR A 101 36.46 2.52 28.19
C THR A 101 36.53 1.05 27.82
N THR A 102 37.75 0.53 27.69
CA THR A 102 38.03 -0.91 27.66
C THR A 102 38.02 -1.42 29.10
N ILE A 103 37.12 -2.35 29.41
CA ILE A 103 36.94 -2.96 30.74
C ILE A 103 38.03 -4.01 30.95
N SER A 104 38.95 -3.75 31.87
CA SER A 104 39.95 -4.73 32.33
C SER A 104 39.53 -5.37 33.65
N ILE A 105 39.42 -6.69 33.61
CA ILE A 105 39.05 -7.61 34.70
C ILE A 105 40.28 -7.86 35.59
N GLY A 106 40.15 -7.66 36.90
CA GLY A 106 41.23 -7.88 37.88
C GLY A 106 40.75 -8.25 39.28
N LYS A 107 40.77 -9.57 39.56
CA LYS A 107 41.06 -10.29 40.82
C LYS A 107 40.45 -9.87 42.18
N LYS A 108 39.45 -10.66 42.59
CA LYS A 108 39.38 -11.59 43.75
C LYS A 108 40.04 -11.14 45.09
N GLY A 109 39.18 -10.79 46.05
CA GLY A 109 39.48 -10.71 47.48
C GLY A 109 38.20 -10.64 48.32
N GLU A 110 37.91 -11.74 49.01
CA GLU A 110 37.18 -11.92 50.29
C GLU A 110 35.82 -11.23 50.54
N ASP A 111 34.77 -12.08 50.46
CA ASP A 111 33.67 -12.26 51.41
C ASP A 111 33.24 -11.04 52.25
N ASN A 112 32.24 -10.33 51.75
CA ASN A 112 31.16 -9.80 52.58
C ASN A 112 29.85 -9.96 51.82
N ASP A 113 29.01 -10.87 52.32
CA ASP A 113 27.61 -11.03 51.98
C ASP A 113 26.86 -9.74 52.34
N ASP A 114 26.63 -8.87 51.36
CA ASP A 114 25.57 -7.85 51.33
C ASP A 114 25.53 -7.23 49.91
N ASP A 115 25.29 -8.08 48.90
CA ASP A 115 24.96 -7.61 47.55
C ASP A 115 23.49 -7.15 47.51
N ASP A 116 23.20 -6.04 48.22
CA ASP A 116 22.26 -5.07 47.69
C ASP A 116 22.86 -4.59 46.36
N GLU A 117 22.52 -5.28 45.27
CA GLU A 117 22.73 -4.78 43.91
C GLU A 117 22.03 -3.42 43.83
N GLU A 118 22.77 -2.36 44.15
CA GLU A 118 22.37 -0.99 43.92
C GLU A 118 22.07 -0.89 42.43
N GLU A 119 20.78 -0.91 42.08
CA GLU A 119 20.30 -0.43 40.79
C GLU A 119 21.10 0.83 40.49
N GLU A 120 21.93 0.78 39.44
CA GLU A 120 22.79 1.90 39.03
C GLU A 120 21.98 3.18 39.19
N LYS A 121 22.33 3.94 40.23
CA LYS A 121 21.58 5.12 40.65
C LYS A 121 21.49 6.00 39.41
N ALA A 122 20.31 6.10 38.82
CA ALA A 122 20.03 6.95 37.68
C ALA A 122 20.22 8.41 38.13
N SER A 123 21.47 8.82 38.19
CA SER A 123 21.88 10.18 38.48
C SER A 123 21.66 10.98 37.22
N TYR A 124 21.04 12.14 37.37
CA TYR A 124 20.85 13.07 36.26
C TYR A 124 22.22 13.48 35.68
N SER A 125 22.45 13.17 34.40
CA SER A 125 23.68 13.49 33.66
C SER A 125 23.61 14.80 32.85
N GLY A 126 22.53 15.57 33.02
CA GLY A 126 22.34 16.83 32.28
C GLY A 126 23.09 18.03 32.89
N PRO A 127 22.95 19.22 32.28
CA PRO A 127 23.63 20.44 32.74
C PRO A 127 23.33 20.77 34.21
N ILE A 128 24.31 21.31 34.92
CA ILE A 128 24.19 21.65 36.35
C ILE A 128 23.05 22.66 36.55
N LEU A 129 22.15 22.37 37.50
CA LEU A 129 21.03 23.23 37.88
C LEU A 129 21.56 24.36 38.80
N GLN A 130 21.80 25.55 38.25
CA GLN A 130 22.40 26.68 39.00
C GLN A 130 21.52 27.94 39.08
N SER A 131 20.41 27.99 38.35
CA SER A 131 19.52 29.16 38.38
C SER A 131 18.74 29.27 39.69
N LYS A 132 18.10 30.42 39.92
CA LYS A 132 17.34 30.69 41.14
C LYS A 132 16.19 29.69 41.30
N VAL A 133 16.04 29.13 42.51
CA VAL A 133 14.89 28.30 42.87
C VAL A 133 13.66 29.21 43.08
N LEU A 134 12.61 29.02 42.28
CA LEU A 134 11.36 29.76 42.38
C LEU A 134 10.44 29.22 43.47
N ASN A 135 10.44 27.90 43.67
CA ASN A 135 9.72 27.24 44.75
C ASN A 135 10.35 25.87 45.06
N GLU A 136 10.29 25.45 46.31
CA GLU A 136 10.76 24.15 46.75
C GLU A 136 9.95 23.58 47.91
N GLY A 137 10.00 22.26 48.09
CA GLY A 137 9.28 21.59 49.16
C GLY A 137 8.94 20.14 48.85
N PHE A 138 8.38 19.45 49.84
CA PHE A 138 7.95 18.07 49.69
C PHE A 138 6.61 17.96 48.98
N ILE A 139 6.56 17.11 47.95
CA ILE A 139 5.35 16.72 47.22
C ILE A 139 5.35 15.19 47.10
N GLN A 140 4.19 14.58 47.20
CA GLN A 140 4.05 13.17 46.89
C GLN A 140 3.87 12.99 45.38
N LYS A 141 4.78 12.22 44.75
CA LYS A 141 4.71 11.87 43.33
C LYS A 141 4.24 10.42 43.19
N LYS A 142 3.27 10.18 42.30
CA LYS A 142 2.87 8.81 41.94
C LYS A 142 4.07 8.09 41.28
N GLY A 143 4.45 6.94 41.83
CA GLY A 143 5.52 6.11 41.29
C GLY A 143 5.26 5.65 39.86
N ASN A 144 6.33 5.18 39.19
CA ASN A 144 6.14 4.34 38.01
C ASN A 144 5.43 3.05 38.46
N GLU A 145 4.72 2.39 37.55
CA GLU A 145 4.10 1.10 37.82
C GLU A 145 5.16 0.14 38.39
N GLY A 146 5.03 -0.20 39.67
CA GLY A 146 5.95 -1.12 40.34
C GLY A 146 5.68 -2.56 39.92
N PHE A 147 6.56 -3.47 40.34
CA PHE A 147 6.51 -4.90 40.04
C PHE A 147 5.15 -5.58 40.33
N PHE A 148 4.37 -5.08 41.31
CA PHE A 148 3.03 -5.58 41.66
C PHE A 148 1.89 -4.68 41.14
N GLY A 149 2.11 -3.85 40.11
CA GLY A 149 1.09 -2.98 39.50
C GLY A 149 0.58 -1.83 40.39
N SER A 150 0.90 -1.84 41.68
CA SER A 150 0.46 -0.85 42.67
C SER A 150 1.23 0.46 42.52
N LYS A 151 0.58 1.47 41.92
CA LYS A 151 1.12 2.83 41.81
C LYS A 151 1.00 3.58 43.14
N MET A 152 1.94 3.36 44.05
CA MET A 152 2.01 4.11 45.31
C MET A 152 2.56 5.52 45.13
N PHE A 153 2.05 6.46 45.92
CA PHE A 153 2.57 7.81 46.03
C PHE A 153 3.79 7.82 46.93
N GLN A 154 4.89 8.41 46.47
CA GLN A 154 6.13 8.51 47.22
C GLN A 154 6.48 9.97 47.48
N LYS A 155 6.84 10.30 48.72
CA LYS A 155 7.31 11.64 49.08
C LYS A 155 8.65 11.91 48.41
N ARG A 156 8.76 13.06 47.75
CA ARG A 156 9.98 13.56 47.10
C ARG A 156 10.14 15.05 47.38
N TYR A 157 11.37 15.52 47.45
CA TYR A 157 11.64 16.95 47.56
C TYR A 157 11.75 17.54 46.17
N PHE A 158 10.92 18.51 45.82
CA PHE A 158 10.92 19.15 44.51
C PHE A 158 11.54 20.54 44.59
N LYS A 159 12.26 20.94 43.54
CA LYS A 159 12.75 22.30 43.31
C LYS A 159 12.40 22.70 41.88
N ILE A 160 11.73 23.83 41.70
CA ILE A 160 11.53 24.45 40.37
C ILE A 160 12.46 25.64 40.21
N TYR A 161 13.21 25.63 39.12
CA TYR A 161 14.24 26.62 38.81
C TYR A 161 13.72 27.63 37.78
N GLU A 162 14.25 28.85 37.83
CA GLU A 162 13.90 29.95 36.93
C GLU A 162 14.13 29.63 35.44
N GLU A 163 15.06 28.72 35.13
CA GLU A 163 15.30 28.23 33.77
C GLU A 163 14.21 27.30 33.21
N GLY A 164 13.13 27.06 33.96
CA GLY A 164 12.02 26.21 33.54
C GLY A 164 12.32 24.72 33.68
N ARG A 165 13.01 24.32 34.77
CA ARG A 165 13.25 22.91 35.11
C ARG A 165 12.70 22.58 36.49
N LEU A 166 11.96 21.49 36.59
CA LEU A 166 11.41 20.96 37.83
C LEU A 166 12.15 19.66 38.20
N ALA A 167 13.06 19.75 39.16
CA ALA A 167 13.85 18.60 39.62
C ALA A 167 13.26 18.01 40.90
N TYR A 168 13.42 16.70 41.08
CA TYR A 168 13.01 16.01 42.31
C TYR A 168 14.09 15.10 42.88
N PHE A 169 14.16 15.08 44.20
CA PHE A 169 15.20 14.46 45.01
C PHE A 169 14.59 13.49 46.02
N LYS A 170 15.40 12.57 46.58
CA LYS A 170 14.93 11.64 47.63
C LYS A 170 14.67 12.45 48.90
N ASN A 171 15.63 13.29 49.28
CA ASN A 171 15.62 14.16 50.44
C ASN A 171 15.99 15.61 50.06
N GLN A 172 15.81 16.53 51.01
CA GLN A 172 16.09 17.96 50.83
C GLN A 172 17.58 18.29 50.63
N ASN A 173 18.46 17.51 51.26
CA ASN A 173 19.92 17.74 51.27
C ASN A 173 20.64 16.99 50.15
N ASP A 174 19.91 16.25 49.30
CA ASP A 174 20.53 15.55 48.19
C ASP A 174 21.01 16.55 47.14
N VAL A 175 22.24 16.36 46.66
CA VAL A 175 22.85 17.21 45.63
C VAL A 175 22.42 16.79 44.22
N SER A 176 22.26 15.48 44.00
CA SER A 176 21.90 14.91 42.70
C SER A 176 20.38 14.65 42.61
N PRO A 177 19.68 15.22 41.61
CA PRO A 177 18.27 14.92 41.42
C PRO A 177 18.08 13.50 40.87
N ILE A 178 16.99 12.85 41.29
CA ILE A 178 16.52 11.56 40.75
C ILE A 178 16.00 11.76 39.32
N GLY A 179 15.39 12.91 39.05
CA GLY A 179 14.93 13.24 37.73
C GLY A 179 14.62 14.72 37.59
N VAL A 180 14.62 15.17 36.33
CA VAL A 180 14.36 16.55 35.95
C VAL A 180 13.27 16.55 34.89
N ILE A 181 12.28 17.41 35.08
CA ILE A 181 11.17 17.64 34.17
C ILE A 181 11.39 19.00 33.51
N GLU A 182 11.56 19.01 32.19
CA GLU A 182 11.69 20.26 31.44
C GLU A 182 10.33 20.91 31.22
N MET A 183 10.09 22.07 31.83
CA MET A 183 8.81 22.76 31.77
C MET A 183 8.49 23.31 30.38
N LYS A 184 9.51 23.56 29.55
CA LYS A 184 9.32 23.91 28.13
C LYS A 184 8.53 22.86 27.35
N GLY A 185 8.60 21.60 27.77
CA GLY A 185 7.86 20.49 27.18
C GLY A 185 6.53 20.18 27.87
N ALA A 186 6.14 20.91 28.90
CA ALA A 186 4.87 20.71 29.59
C ALA A 186 3.71 21.30 28.79
N LEU A 187 2.57 20.61 28.77
CA LEU A 187 1.36 21.02 28.05
C LEU A 187 0.36 21.72 28.97
N ALA A 188 0.09 21.12 30.13
CA ALA A 188 -0.93 21.60 31.05
C ALA A 188 -0.60 21.18 32.49
N CYS A 189 -1.03 22.01 33.44
CA CYS A 189 -1.05 21.70 34.86
C CYS A 189 -2.49 21.88 35.37
N GLU A 190 -3.11 20.78 35.77
CA GLU A 190 -4.54 20.70 36.08
C GLU A 190 -4.77 20.05 37.44
N ASP A 191 -5.94 20.29 38.02
CA ASP A 191 -6.31 19.68 39.29
C ASP A 191 -6.64 18.19 39.11
N MET A 192 -6.33 17.38 40.13
CA MET A 192 -6.71 15.96 40.13
C MET A 192 -8.16 15.77 40.58
N GLU A 193 -8.92 15.02 39.82
CA GLU A 193 -10.26 14.56 40.23
C GLU A 193 -10.18 13.69 41.50
N GLY A 194 -11.02 13.99 42.49
CA GLY A 194 -11.12 13.22 43.74
C GLY A 194 -10.01 13.47 44.79
N LYS A 195 -8.97 14.26 44.49
CA LYS A 195 -7.94 14.66 45.48
C LYS A 195 -7.77 16.18 45.52
N PRO A 196 -8.31 16.90 46.52
CA PRO A 196 -8.29 18.37 46.55
C PRO A 196 -6.87 18.95 46.56
N GLN A 197 -5.92 18.26 47.19
CA GLN A 197 -4.49 18.64 47.25
C GLN A 197 -3.67 18.10 46.07
N GLY A 198 -4.30 17.36 45.16
CA GLY A 198 -3.68 16.75 43.99
C GLY A 198 -3.75 17.64 42.75
N PHE A 199 -2.72 17.55 41.92
CA PHE A 199 -2.63 18.15 40.60
C PHE A 199 -1.83 17.23 39.65
N LYS A 200 -2.15 17.28 38.36
CA LYS A 200 -1.45 16.54 37.30
C LYS A 200 -0.68 17.51 36.42
N LEU A 201 0.52 17.11 36.00
CA LEU A 201 1.33 17.78 35.00
C LEU A 201 1.43 16.88 33.77
N SER A 202 0.77 17.30 32.70
CA SER A 202 0.75 16.59 31.42
C SER A 202 1.89 17.10 30.54
N MET A 203 2.72 16.19 30.03
CA MET A 203 3.80 16.56 29.13
C MET A 203 3.33 16.52 27.66
N LYS A 204 3.93 17.40 26.84
CA LYS A 204 3.78 17.44 25.39
C LYS A 204 4.89 16.65 24.70
N THR A 205 6.10 16.66 25.26
CA THR A 205 7.31 15.98 24.72
C THR A 205 7.37 14.48 25.03
N SER A 206 6.46 13.99 25.86
CA SER A 206 6.25 12.56 26.12
C SER A 206 4.80 12.36 26.55
N ALA A 207 4.25 11.18 26.35
CA ALA A 207 2.93 10.84 26.87
C ALA A 207 2.87 10.69 28.41
N ARG A 208 3.90 11.16 29.11
CA ARG A 208 4.02 11.04 30.56
C ARG A 208 3.13 12.07 31.25
N VAL A 209 2.30 11.58 32.18
CA VAL A 209 1.56 12.43 33.13
C VAL A 209 2.15 12.25 34.53
N TYR A 210 2.58 13.34 35.14
CA TYR A 210 3.05 13.36 36.52
C TYR A 210 1.89 13.68 37.45
N TRP A 211 1.55 12.74 38.32
CA TRP A 211 0.51 12.91 39.33
C TRP A 211 1.15 13.30 40.66
N LEU A 212 0.82 14.48 41.16
CA LEU A 212 1.48 15.15 42.27
C LEU A 212 0.46 15.52 43.35
N VAL A 213 0.79 15.34 44.63
CA VAL A 213 -0.08 15.68 45.76
C VAL A 213 0.73 16.48 46.78
N ALA A 214 0.32 17.73 47.01
CA ALA A 214 0.92 18.58 48.03
C ALA A 214 0.41 18.24 49.44
N MET A 215 1.11 18.70 50.48
CA MET A 215 0.70 18.43 51.88
C MET A 215 -0.50 19.28 52.31
N THR A 216 -0.61 20.49 51.78
CA THR A 216 -1.72 21.42 52.03
C THR A 216 -2.24 22.00 50.73
N ASN A 217 -3.49 22.49 50.76
CA ASN A 217 -4.09 23.11 49.58
C ASN A 217 -3.35 24.39 49.17
N ASP A 218 -2.89 25.20 50.14
CA ASP A 218 -2.13 26.43 49.85
C ASP A 218 -0.80 26.12 49.15
N GLN A 219 -0.11 25.05 49.58
CA GLN A 219 1.10 24.58 48.88
C GLN A 219 0.79 24.12 47.46
N LYS A 220 -0.31 23.38 47.25
CA LYS A 220 -0.77 23.03 45.90
C LYS A 220 -0.96 24.28 45.05
N GLN A 221 -1.71 25.27 45.54
CA GLN A 221 -1.99 26.50 44.77
C GLN A 221 -0.70 27.24 44.41
N LYS A 222 0.26 27.32 45.35
CA LYS A 222 1.59 27.89 45.08
C LYS A 222 2.37 27.10 44.03
N TRP A 223 2.34 25.77 44.09
CA TRP A 223 3.00 24.92 43.08
C TRP A 223 2.36 25.07 41.71
N VAL A 224 1.03 24.99 41.63
CA VAL A 224 0.28 25.12 40.38
C VAL A 224 0.49 26.50 39.75
N SER A 225 0.50 27.57 40.54
CA SER A 225 0.72 28.94 40.02
C SER A 225 2.12 29.11 39.43
N VAL A 226 3.16 28.67 40.14
CA VAL A 226 4.56 28.74 39.65
C VAL A 226 4.75 27.84 38.43
N ILE A 227 4.18 26.64 38.42
CA ILE A 227 4.27 25.72 37.29
C ILE A 227 3.58 26.30 36.06
N LYS A 228 2.36 26.82 36.19
CA LYS A 228 1.61 27.41 35.07
C LYS A 228 2.33 28.61 34.45
N GLN A 229 3.04 29.41 35.24
CA GLN A 229 3.87 30.51 34.74
C GLN A 229 5.05 30.04 33.88
N GLN A 230 5.49 28.78 34.04
CA GLN A 230 6.60 28.19 33.29
C GLN A 230 6.15 27.39 32.05
N ILE A 231 4.84 27.14 31.88
CA ILE A 231 4.29 26.44 30.72
C ILE A 231 4.12 27.45 29.58
N THR A 232 4.75 27.20 28.43
CA THR A 232 4.47 27.97 27.23
C THR A 232 3.13 27.51 26.65
N PRO A 233 2.14 28.39 26.43
CA PRO A 233 0.86 27.99 25.86
C PRO A 233 1.10 27.36 24.46
N PRO A 234 0.37 26.30 24.10
CA PRO A 234 0.51 25.70 22.77
C PRO A 234 0.14 26.74 21.71
N ALA A 235 0.97 26.89 20.68
CA ALA A 235 0.60 27.64 19.49
C ALA A 235 -0.59 26.92 18.85
N VAL A 236 -1.80 27.47 18.98
CA VAL A 236 -2.99 26.93 18.31
C VAL A 236 -2.80 27.16 16.81
N PRO A 237 -2.73 26.11 15.96
CA PRO A 237 -2.67 26.30 14.52
C PRO A 237 -3.91 27.09 14.08
N LYS A 238 -3.72 28.14 13.28
CA LYS A 238 -4.86 28.87 12.71
C LYS A 238 -5.64 27.88 11.83
N PRO A 239 -6.97 27.76 11.99
CA PRO A 239 -7.77 26.99 11.05
C PRO A 239 -7.54 27.55 9.64
N ILE A 240 -7.18 26.66 8.73
CA ILE A 240 -7.07 26.95 7.30
C ILE A 240 -8.47 27.34 6.83
N ASP A 241 -8.65 28.49 6.21
CA ASP A 241 -9.94 28.89 5.66
C ASP A 241 -10.30 27.93 4.50
N PRO A 242 -11.37 27.12 4.61
CA PRO A 242 -11.79 26.24 3.53
C PRO A 242 -12.22 27.01 2.27
N ASN A 243 -12.53 28.30 2.38
CA ASN A 243 -12.92 29.16 1.26
C ASN A 243 -11.76 29.93 0.63
N GLU A 244 -10.54 29.80 1.15
CA GLU A 244 -9.37 30.45 0.56
C GLU A 244 -9.12 29.84 -0.82
N ILE A 245 -9.34 30.63 -1.88
CA ILE A 245 -9.13 30.23 -3.27
C ILE A 245 -7.64 29.95 -3.44
N ARG A 246 -7.28 28.67 -3.41
CA ARG A 246 -5.95 28.24 -3.84
C ARG A 246 -5.94 28.27 -5.36
N PRO A 247 -4.92 28.84 -6.01
CA PRO A 247 -4.76 28.64 -7.43
C PRO A 247 -4.72 27.13 -7.66
N TYR A 248 -5.70 26.63 -8.41
CA TYR A 248 -5.61 25.32 -9.01
C TYR A 248 -4.27 25.31 -9.77
N LEU A 249 -3.41 24.34 -9.51
CA LEU A 249 -2.22 24.15 -10.34
C LEU A 249 -2.70 23.58 -11.69
N GLN A 250 -3.29 24.41 -12.56
CA GLN A 250 -3.58 24.03 -13.96
C GLN A 250 -2.33 24.03 -14.83
N ASN A 251 -1.15 24.28 -14.26
CA ASN A 251 0.10 24.35 -15.02
C ASN A 251 0.59 22.98 -15.53
N THR A 252 -0.15 21.90 -15.35
CA THR A 252 0.08 20.68 -16.12
C THR A 252 -0.69 20.80 -17.42
N GLU A 253 -0.01 21.21 -18.50
CA GLU A 253 -0.52 21.02 -19.86
C GLU A 253 -1.03 19.58 -19.98
N GLU A 254 -2.25 19.42 -20.50
CA GLU A 254 -2.85 18.09 -20.60
C GLU A 254 -1.99 17.21 -21.53
N PRO A 255 -1.80 15.93 -21.20
CA PRO A 255 -1.14 15.02 -22.12
C PRO A 255 -1.89 15.04 -23.46
N PRO A 256 -1.20 15.05 -24.61
CA PRO A 256 -1.85 15.09 -25.92
C PRO A 256 -2.85 13.94 -26.12
N GLN A 257 -2.62 12.79 -25.46
CA GLN A 257 -3.53 11.64 -25.51
C GLN A 257 -4.87 11.85 -24.78
N CYS A 258 -4.94 12.87 -23.91
CA CYS A 258 -6.14 13.26 -23.17
C CYS A 258 -6.85 14.48 -23.73
N ALA A 259 -6.23 15.19 -24.69
CA ALA A 259 -6.80 16.40 -25.24
C ALA A 259 -8.22 16.12 -25.76
N SER A 260 -9.17 16.95 -25.33
CA SER A 260 -10.53 16.87 -25.82
C SER A 260 -10.55 17.06 -27.33
N THR A 261 -11.22 16.16 -28.05
CA THR A 261 -11.47 16.30 -29.51
C THR A 261 -12.31 17.54 -29.85
N ARG A 262 -12.82 18.27 -28.86
CA ARG A 262 -13.53 19.54 -29.05
C ARG A 262 -12.56 20.70 -29.30
N PHE A 263 -11.32 20.61 -28.79
CA PHE A 263 -10.32 21.68 -28.88
C PHE A 263 -9.15 21.19 -29.74
N ASP A 264 -9.45 21.05 -31.02
CA ASP A 264 -8.46 20.74 -32.04
C ASP A 264 -7.45 21.88 -32.17
N ALA A 265 -6.15 21.55 -32.13
CA ALA A 265 -5.09 22.51 -32.40
C ALA A 265 -5.22 23.01 -33.85
N SER A 266 -4.80 24.25 -34.14
CA SER A 266 -4.89 24.84 -35.49
C SER A 266 -4.20 24.02 -36.60
N ASN A 267 -3.36 23.05 -36.26
CA ASN A 267 -2.66 22.18 -37.21
C ASN A 267 -3.41 20.86 -37.48
N SER A 268 -4.49 20.54 -36.75
CA SER A 268 -5.30 19.34 -37.04
C SER A 268 -6.13 19.50 -38.31
N TRP A 269 -6.38 20.74 -38.75
CA TRP A 269 -7.16 21.06 -39.94
C TRP A 269 -6.50 20.58 -41.24
N ASP A 270 -5.17 20.44 -41.29
CA ASP A 270 -4.44 19.88 -42.43
C ASP A 270 -4.89 18.43 -42.75
N ALA A 271 -5.48 17.72 -41.78
CA ALA A 271 -6.02 16.38 -42.01
C ALA A 271 -7.28 16.37 -42.88
N ILE A 272 -8.04 17.49 -42.93
CA ILE A 272 -9.25 17.63 -43.75
C ILE A 272 -8.91 17.66 -45.25
N GLU A 273 -7.71 18.14 -45.60
CA GLU A 273 -7.29 18.31 -46.99
C GLU A 273 -6.68 17.03 -47.62
N LYS A 274 -6.45 15.97 -46.83
CA LYS A 274 -5.86 14.73 -47.35
C LYS A 274 -6.81 14.05 -48.33
N GLN A 275 -6.30 13.75 -49.52
CA GLN A 275 -7.03 12.95 -50.51
C GLN A 275 -7.38 11.58 -49.92
N ILE A 276 -8.65 11.22 -50.05
CA ILE A 276 -9.17 9.92 -49.64
C ILE A 276 -8.77 8.89 -50.70
N ILE A 277 -8.18 7.79 -50.25
CA ILE A 277 -7.68 6.71 -51.11
C ILE A 277 -8.46 5.46 -50.75
N GLU A 278 -8.85 4.67 -51.75
CA GLU A 278 -9.47 3.35 -51.54
C GLU A 278 -8.59 2.42 -50.69
N GLY A 279 -9.23 1.59 -49.85
CA GLY A 279 -8.54 0.60 -49.02
C GLY A 279 -7.87 1.18 -47.77
N GLN A 280 -8.11 2.45 -47.44
CA GLN A 280 -7.74 2.99 -46.13
C GLN A 280 -8.63 2.37 -45.05
N ILE A 281 -8.00 1.90 -43.98
CA ILE A 281 -8.65 1.32 -42.80
C ILE A 281 -8.12 2.05 -41.56
N ARG A 282 -9.03 2.47 -40.68
CA ARG A 282 -8.73 2.97 -39.34
C ARG A 282 -9.51 2.17 -38.30
N LEU A 283 -8.83 1.78 -37.23
CA LEU A 283 -9.40 1.02 -36.13
C LEU A 283 -9.25 1.82 -34.83
N HIS A 284 -10.35 2.02 -34.11
CA HIS A 284 -10.37 2.47 -32.73
C HIS A 284 -10.69 1.26 -31.85
N ILE A 285 -9.68 0.74 -31.16
CA ILE A 285 -9.80 -0.46 -30.33
C ILE A 285 -9.87 -0.02 -28.86
N HIS A 286 -11.04 -0.19 -28.24
CA HIS A 286 -11.27 0.22 -26.86
C HIS A 286 -10.90 -0.88 -25.87
N SER A 287 -10.52 -0.48 -24.66
CA SER A 287 -10.08 -1.43 -23.62
C SER A 287 -11.23 -2.20 -22.97
N ASN A 288 -12.46 -1.72 -23.15
CA ASN A 288 -13.71 -2.35 -22.72
C ASN A 288 -14.26 -3.40 -23.72
N GLY A 289 -13.56 -3.67 -24.83
CA GLY A 289 -13.97 -4.62 -25.86
C GLY A 289 -14.71 -3.99 -27.04
N ASP A 290 -15.04 -2.69 -27.01
CA ASP A 290 -15.65 -2.02 -28.14
C ASP A 290 -14.62 -1.79 -29.27
N LEU A 291 -15.05 -1.97 -30.50
CA LEU A 291 -14.27 -1.70 -31.71
C LEU A 291 -15.07 -0.73 -32.57
N PHE A 292 -14.43 0.34 -33.03
CA PHE A 292 -14.97 1.19 -34.09
C PHE A 292 -14.05 1.10 -35.31
N VAL A 293 -14.63 0.75 -36.46
CA VAL A 293 -13.91 0.57 -37.72
C VAL A 293 -14.37 1.66 -38.67
N GLU A 294 -13.43 2.31 -39.34
CA GLU A 294 -13.68 3.09 -40.55
C GLU A 294 -12.88 2.49 -41.70
N GLU A 295 -13.52 2.25 -42.83
CA GLU A 295 -12.85 1.77 -44.03
C GLU A 295 -13.40 2.43 -45.29
N THR A 296 -12.54 2.53 -46.29
CA THR A 296 -12.90 3.09 -47.60
C THR A 296 -12.94 1.99 -48.64
N ARG A 297 -14.05 1.92 -49.36
CA ARG A 297 -14.29 0.89 -50.38
C ARG A 297 -14.84 1.53 -51.65
N SER A 298 -14.44 1.00 -52.79
CA SER A 298 -15.18 1.23 -54.03
C SER A 298 -16.37 0.27 -54.07
N ILE A 299 -17.58 0.83 -54.21
CA ILE A 299 -18.84 0.10 -54.30
C ILE A 299 -19.45 0.33 -55.67
N GLU A 300 -19.80 -0.74 -56.37
CA GLU A 300 -20.54 -0.68 -57.64
C GLU A 300 -22.00 -1.06 -57.36
N VAL A 301 -22.94 -0.20 -57.75
CA VAL A 301 -24.37 -0.33 -57.48
C VAL A 301 -25.05 -1.04 -58.65
N GLY A 302 -25.78 -2.12 -58.36
CA GLY A 302 -26.49 -2.90 -59.37
C GLY A 302 -27.74 -2.20 -59.93
N GLU A 303 -28.42 -2.85 -60.90
CA GLU A 303 -29.55 -2.29 -61.67
C GLU A 303 -30.75 -1.83 -60.80
N GLU A 304 -30.90 -2.36 -59.58
CA GLU A 304 -32.00 -2.03 -58.64
C GLU A 304 -31.54 -1.27 -57.39
N GLY A 305 -30.32 -0.71 -57.38
CA GLY A 305 -29.74 -0.09 -56.18
C GLY A 305 -29.15 -1.10 -55.19
N LEU A 306 -29.30 -2.39 -55.45
CA LEU A 306 -28.85 -3.48 -54.57
C LEU A 306 -27.32 -3.62 -54.58
N VAL A 307 -26.74 -3.73 -53.39
CA VAL A 307 -25.31 -3.93 -53.14
C VAL A 307 -25.10 -4.91 -51.99
N TRP A 308 -24.10 -5.78 -52.13
CA TRP A 308 -23.63 -6.67 -51.06
C TRP A 308 -22.28 -6.19 -50.52
N ILE A 309 -22.19 -5.98 -49.22
CA ILE A 309 -20.95 -5.67 -48.50
C ILE A 309 -20.49 -6.92 -47.75
N GLU A 310 -19.39 -7.50 -48.21
CA GLU A 310 -18.74 -8.68 -47.62
C GLU A 310 -17.45 -8.31 -46.89
N ASP A 311 -16.62 -9.29 -46.51
CA ASP A 311 -15.37 -9.08 -45.75
C ASP A 311 -15.60 -8.18 -44.51
N LEU A 312 -16.54 -8.59 -43.67
CA LEU A 312 -16.86 -7.94 -42.40
C LEU A 312 -16.37 -8.83 -41.25
N PRO A 313 -16.14 -8.25 -40.05
CA PRO A 313 -15.93 -9.06 -38.85
C PRO A 313 -17.06 -10.06 -38.63
N LYS A 314 -16.77 -11.17 -37.94
CA LYS A 314 -17.73 -12.23 -37.54
C LYS A 314 -19.00 -11.68 -36.89
N SER A 315 -18.91 -10.52 -36.25
CA SER A 315 -20.06 -9.82 -35.70
C SER A 315 -19.86 -8.31 -35.77
N ILE A 316 -20.87 -7.59 -36.25
CA ILE A 316 -20.95 -6.13 -36.20
C ILE A 316 -22.26 -5.73 -35.53
N ASP A 317 -22.31 -4.52 -34.96
CA ASP A 317 -23.56 -3.88 -34.54
C ASP A 317 -24.17 -3.17 -35.76
N ASP A 318 -25.20 -3.81 -36.34
CA ASP A 318 -25.89 -3.33 -37.53
C ASP A 318 -26.53 -1.95 -37.35
N ARG A 319 -26.83 -1.54 -36.10
CA ARG A 319 -27.44 -0.24 -35.78
C ARG A 319 -26.45 0.91 -35.83
N THR A 320 -25.15 0.62 -35.84
CA THR A 320 -24.07 1.61 -35.84
C THR A 320 -23.47 1.84 -37.23
N VAL A 321 -23.93 1.06 -38.22
CA VAL A 321 -23.42 1.12 -39.58
C VAL A 321 -23.76 2.48 -40.20
N HIS A 322 -22.75 3.16 -40.71
CA HIS A 322 -22.88 4.43 -41.38
C HIS A 322 -22.16 4.42 -42.73
N PHE A 323 -22.86 4.85 -43.76
CA PHE A 323 -22.39 4.96 -45.13
C PHE A 323 -22.28 6.43 -45.52
N GLN A 324 -21.14 6.79 -46.10
CA GLN A 324 -20.93 8.09 -46.71
C GLN A 324 -20.22 7.89 -48.06
N SER A 325 -20.87 8.31 -49.14
CA SER A 325 -20.26 8.32 -50.47
C SER A 325 -19.49 9.63 -50.69
N PHE A 326 -18.25 9.54 -51.16
CA PHE A 326 -17.42 10.71 -51.49
C PHE A 326 -17.59 11.16 -52.95
N THR A 327 -18.00 10.27 -53.85
CA THR A 327 -18.30 10.62 -55.25
C THR A 327 -19.65 11.34 -55.35
N GLU A 328 -20.63 10.89 -54.58
CA GLU A 328 -21.96 11.49 -54.47
C GLU A 328 -22.34 11.65 -52.98
N PRO A 329 -22.06 12.79 -52.35
CA PRO A 329 -22.36 13.02 -50.93
C PRO A 329 -23.85 13.00 -50.57
N THR A 330 -24.74 13.11 -51.55
CA THR A 330 -26.19 13.02 -51.38
C THR A 330 -26.72 11.59 -51.38
N ALA A 331 -25.90 10.61 -51.77
CA ALA A 331 -26.31 9.20 -51.78
C ALA A 331 -26.46 8.66 -50.36
N PHE A 332 -27.47 7.85 -50.13
CA PHE A 332 -27.75 7.25 -48.83
C PHE A 332 -28.30 5.82 -48.98
N VAL A 333 -28.11 5.01 -47.94
CA VAL A 333 -28.68 3.66 -47.87
C VAL A 333 -30.15 3.78 -47.47
N SER A 334 -31.07 3.33 -48.32
CA SER A 334 -32.51 3.36 -48.09
C SER A 334 -32.99 2.16 -47.27
N GLU A 335 -32.42 0.99 -47.53
CA GLU A 335 -32.70 -0.25 -46.81
C GLU A 335 -31.40 -0.98 -46.47
N GLN A 336 -31.34 -1.57 -45.27
CA GLN A 336 -30.22 -2.40 -44.82
C GLN A 336 -30.75 -3.69 -44.20
N THR A 337 -30.26 -4.82 -44.69
CA THR A 337 -30.44 -6.13 -44.07
C THR A 337 -29.08 -6.70 -43.67
N TYR A 338 -28.91 -7.02 -42.39
CA TYR A 338 -27.70 -7.66 -41.89
C TYR A 338 -27.87 -9.18 -41.84
N HIS A 339 -26.97 -9.89 -42.50
CA HIS A 339 -26.95 -11.35 -42.54
C HIS A 339 -25.76 -11.86 -41.73
N ASN A 340 -26.03 -12.62 -40.67
CA ASN A 340 -25.00 -13.30 -39.91
C ASN A 340 -25.57 -14.58 -39.28
N ASP A 341 -25.34 -15.72 -39.93
CA ASP A 341 -25.78 -17.01 -39.43
C ASP A 341 -24.71 -17.63 -38.53
N ALA A 342 -25.10 -18.01 -37.31
CA ALA A 342 -24.24 -18.79 -36.42
C ALA A 342 -23.88 -20.13 -37.09
N LYS A 343 -22.59 -20.47 -37.14
CA LYS A 343 -22.10 -21.73 -37.73
C LYS A 343 -22.26 -22.88 -36.75
N THR A 344 -23.50 -23.26 -36.43
CA THR A 344 -23.83 -24.41 -35.57
C THR A 344 -24.62 -25.48 -36.33
N PRO A 345 -24.51 -26.77 -35.97
CA PRO A 345 -25.31 -27.84 -36.56
C PRO A 345 -26.82 -27.53 -36.50
N GLU A 346 -27.30 -26.95 -35.40
CA GLU A 346 -28.70 -26.60 -35.20
C GLU A 346 -29.14 -25.51 -36.18
N ARG A 347 -28.29 -24.51 -36.44
CA ARG A 347 -28.61 -23.45 -37.41
C ARG A 347 -28.63 -24.00 -38.84
N MET A 348 -27.73 -24.92 -39.19
CA MET A 348 -27.80 -25.65 -40.46
C MET A 348 -29.12 -26.41 -40.60
N LEU A 349 -29.48 -27.21 -39.61
CA LEU A 349 -30.74 -27.97 -39.61
C LEU A 349 -31.96 -27.03 -39.73
N SER A 350 -31.95 -25.89 -39.05
CA SER A 350 -33.05 -24.92 -39.13
C SER A 350 -33.29 -24.40 -40.57
N LYS A 351 -32.23 -24.23 -41.37
CA LYS A 351 -32.33 -23.79 -42.78
C LYS A 351 -32.78 -24.91 -43.72
N LEU A 352 -32.64 -26.16 -43.29
CA LEU A 352 -33.04 -27.35 -44.04
C LEU A 352 -34.47 -27.80 -43.70
N ILE A 353 -35.17 -27.15 -42.76
CA ILE A 353 -36.57 -27.47 -42.44
C ILE A 353 -37.40 -27.40 -43.72
N GLY A 354 -38.19 -28.45 -43.96
CA GLY A 354 -39.03 -28.60 -45.14
C GLY A 354 -38.31 -29.16 -46.37
N LYS A 355 -36.98 -29.26 -46.38
CA LYS A 355 -36.22 -29.93 -47.44
C LYS A 355 -36.12 -31.43 -47.18
N GLU A 356 -36.01 -32.20 -48.25
CA GLU A 356 -35.73 -33.64 -48.15
C GLU A 356 -34.23 -33.85 -47.98
N ILE A 357 -33.84 -34.48 -46.87
CA ILE A 357 -32.45 -34.79 -46.57
C ILE A 357 -32.31 -36.28 -46.26
N GLN A 358 -31.10 -36.80 -46.43
CA GLN A 358 -30.75 -38.13 -45.99
C GLN A 358 -29.77 -38.04 -44.82
N VAL A 359 -30.09 -38.71 -43.72
CA VAL A 359 -29.29 -38.79 -42.50
C VAL A 359 -28.68 -40.17 -42.40
N SER A 360 -27.36 -40.22 -42.25
CA SER A 360 -26.61 -41.42 -41.94
C SER A 360 -26.45 -41.54 -40.43
N VAL A 361 -27.17 -42.48 -39.81
CA VAL A 361 -27.05 -42.80 -38.38
C VAL A 361 -26.11 -44.01 -38.24
N PRO A 362 -25.00 -43.89 -37.50
CA PRO A 362 -24.15 -45.05 -37.23
C PRO A 362 -24.96 -46.11 -36.45
N ARG A 363 -24.93 -47.36 -36.92
CA ARG A 363 -25.50 -48.50 -36.18
C ARG A 363 -24.47 -49.02 -35.17
N ASP A 364 -24.94 -49.89 -34.27
CA ASP A 364 -24.08 -50.66 -33.36
C ASP A 364 -23.00 -51.45 -34.14
N ASP A 365 -21.88 -51.78 -33.49
CA ASP A 365 -20.62 -52.28 -34.08
C ASP A 365 -20.74 -53.56 -34.94
N HIS A 366 -21.93 -54.18 -34.96
CA HIS A 366 -22.24 -55.39 -35.74
C HIS A 366 -22.66 -55.11 -37.20
N PHE A 367 -22.81 -53.85 -37.60
CA PHE A 367 -23.20 -53.47 -38.97
C PHE A 367 -22.14 -52.57 -39.62
N ASP A 368 -21.58 -53.02 -40.75
CA ASP A 368 -20.61 -52.25 -41.52
C ASP A 368 -21.21 -51.01 -42.21
N GLU A 369 -22.53 -51.02 -42.45
CA GLU A 369 -23.25 -49.95 -43.15
C GLU A 369 -24.15 -49.14 -42.19
N PRO A 370 -24.07 -47.79 -42.22
CA PRO A 370 -24.92 -46.94 -41.41
C PRO A 370 -26.39 -47.02 -41.85
N LEU A 371 -27.31 -46.74 -40.92
CA LEU A 371 -28.73 -46.60 -41.24
C LEU A 371 -28.94 -45.28 -42.00
N LEU A 372 -29.33 -45.39 -43.27
CA LEU A 372 -29.70 -44.25 -44.10
C LEU A 372 -31.19 -43.97 -43.95
N LEU A 373 -31.53 -42.85 -43.31
CA LEU A 373 -32.89 -42.34 -43.16
C LEU A 373 -33.12 -41.19 -44.14
N LYS A 374 -34.08 -41.31 -45.03
CA LYS A 374 -34.45 -40.27 -45.97
C LYS A 374 -35.81 -39.69 -45.59
N GLY A 375 -35.95 -38.37 -45.61
CA GLY A 375 -37.25 -37.74 -45.34
C GLY A 375 -37.19 -36.23 -45.33
N GLN A 376 -38.37 -35.62 -45.22
CA GLN A 376 -38.53 -34.18 -45.05
C GLN A 376 -38.16 -33.80 -43.62
N LEU A 377 -37.22 -32.86 -43.44
CA LEU A 377 -36.84 -32.39 -42.11
C LEU A 377 -37.96 -31.51 -41.52
N ILE A 378 -38.37 -31.82 -40.29
CA ILE A 378 -39.35 -31.07 -39.52
C ILE A 378 -38.74 -30.69 -38.17
N TYR A 379 -39.11 -29.52 -37.66
CA TYR A 379 -38.71 -29.08 -36.33
C TYR A 379 -39.86 -29.27 -35.34
N ASN A 380 -39.60 -29.98 -34.24
CA ASN A 380 -40.52 -30.12 -33.14
C ASN A 380 -40.20 -29.05 -32.07
N ALA A 381 -41.03 -28.00 -32.03
CA ALA A 381 -40.86 -26.90 -31.10
C ALA A 381 -41.02 -27.28 -29.62
N ASN A 382 -41.77 -28.36 -29.30
CA ASN A 382 -42.02 -28.75 -27.91
C ASN A 382 -40.78 -29.36 -27.25
N ASP A 383 -40.04 -30.19 -27.99
CA ASP A 383 -38.86 -30.90 -27.48
C ASP A 383 -37.54 -30.28 -27.94
N SER A 384 -37.58 -29.21 -28.74
CA SER A 384 -36.40 -28.62 -29.41
C SER A 384 -35.58 -29.64 -30.21
N THR A 385 -36.26 -30.62 -30.81
CA THR A 385 -35.64 -31.70 -31.60
C THR A 385 -36.04 -31.61 -33.06
N TYR A 386 -35.24 -32.21 -33.93
CA TYR A 386 -35.55 -32.35 -35.35
C TYR A 386 -36.08 -33.76 -35.62
N ALA A 387 -36.94 -33.90 -36.63
CA ALA A 387 -37.44 -35.20 -37.08
C ALA A 387 -37.39 -35.29 -38.61
N LEU A 388 -37.29 -36.50 -39.13
CA LEU A 388 -37.44 -36.80 -40.55
C LEU A 388 -38.78 -37.48 -40.77
N GLN A 389 -39.62 -36.90 -41.64
CA GLN A 389 -40.82 -37.55 -42.14
C GLN A 389 -40.53 -38.17 -43.51
N ASP A 390 -40.54 -39.49 -43.59
CA ASP A 390 -40.50 -40.20 -44.87
C ASP A 390 -41.94 -40.35 -45.40
N LYS A 391 -42.22 -39.79 -46.59
CA LYS A 391 -43.55 -39.89 -47.23
C LYS A 391 -43.76 -41.22 -47.94
N GLU A 392 -42.70 -41.94 -48.29
CA GLU A 392 -42.79 -43.22 -48.99
C GLU A 392 -43.12 -44.34 -48.00
N THR A 393 -42.45 -44.37 -46.84
CA THR A 393 -42.70 -45.36 -45.79
C THR A 393 -43.71 -44.89 -44.73
N ASN A 394 -44.08 -43.60 -44.75
CA ASN A 394 -44.97 -42.96 -43.78
C ASN A 394 -44.46 -43.06 -42.33
N THR A 395 -43.13 -43.04 -42.14
CA THR A 395 -42.47 -43.09 -40.82
C THR A 395 -41.98 -41.70 -40.40
N ILE A 396 -41.84 -41.50 -39.08
CA ILE A 396 -41.22 -40.31 -38.49
C ILE A 396 -40.07 -40.75 -37.61
N HIS A 397 -38.87 -40.23 -37.89
CA HIS A 397 -37.66 -40.52 -37.12
C HIS A 397 -37.19 -39.26 -36.39
N PHE A 398 -37.20 -39.25 -35.07
CA PHE A 398 -36.65 -38.15 -34.27
C PHE A 398 -35.12 -38.23 -34.24
N LEU A 399 -34.46 -37.14 -34.60
CA LEU A 399 -33.02 -36.98 -34.58
C LEU A 399 -32.60 -36.46 -33.19
N LYS A 400 -31.76 -37.22 -32.48
CA LYS A 400 -31.02 -36.70 -31.33
C LYS A 400 -29.65 -36.23 -31.82
N THR A 401 -29.31 -34.98 -31.54
CA THR A 401 -28.10 -34.30 -32.07
C THR A 401 -26.79 -34.82 -31.45
N ASP A 402 -26.85 -35.74 -30.47
CA ASP A 402 -25.69 -36.28 -29.77
C ASP A 402 -24.93 -37.37 -30.55
N GLU A 403 -25.56 -37.97 -31.56
CA GLU A 403 -24.93 -38.98 -32.42
C GLU A 403 -24.29 -38.34 -33.66
N ALA A 404 -23.14 -38.85 -34.09
CA ALA A 404 -22.37 -38.38 -35.24
C ALA A 404 -23.14 -38.61 -36.56
N ILE A 405 -24.12 -37.76 -36.81
CA ILE A 405 -24.99 -37.81 -37.98
C ILE A 405 -24.31 -37.08 -39.14
N SER A 406 -24.13 -37.78 -40.26
CA SER A 406 -23.79 -37.14 -41.54
C SER A 406 -25.07 -36.82 -42.32
N TYR A 407 -25.18 -35.59 -42.83
CA TYR A 407 -26.32 -35.12 -43.62
C TYR A 407 -25.97 -35.07 -45.11
N ASN A 408 -26.70 -35.83 -45.93
CA ASN A 408 -26.67 -35.76 -47.37
C ASN A 408 -27.83 -34.90 -47.87
N LEU A 409 -27.50 -33.81 -48.56
CA LEU A 409 -28.45 -32.94 -49.21
C LEU A 409 -28.80 -33.54 -50.57
N LEU A 410 -30.05 -33.99 -50.75
CA LEU A 410 -30.48 -34.68 -51.97
C LEU A 410 -30.70 -33.72 -53.14
N ASP A 411 -31.06 -32.47 -52.85
CA ASP A 411 -31.16 -31.37 -53.82
C ASP A 411 -30.06 -30.35 -53.55
N THR A 412 -28.99 -30.40 -54.36
CA THR A 412 -27.84 -29.48 -54.27
C THR A 412 -28.09 -28.16 -55.00
N THR A 413 -29.20 -28.01 -55.73
CA THR A 413 -29.34 -26.98 -56.77
C THR A 413 -29.77 -25.60 -56.26
N THR A 414 -30.25 -25.47 -55.02
CA THR A 414 -30.89 -24.23 -54.53
C THR A 414 -30.43 -23.76 -53.15
N ILE A 415 -29.28 -24.24 -52.69
CA ILE A 415 -28.80 -23.87 -51.36
C ILE A 415 -27.89 -22.66 -51.49
N ASP A 416 -28.50 -21.46 -51.46
CA ASP A 416 -27.86 -20.27 -50.86
C ASP A 416 -26.94 -20.74 -49.74
N PRO A 417 -25.69 -20.26 -49.62
CA PRO A 417 -24.72 -20.82 -48.67
C PRO A 417 -25.40 -21.02 -47.31
N ILE A 418 -25.46 -22.29 -46.86
CA ILE A 418 -26.27 -22.76 -45.72
C ILE A 418 -26.13 -21.82 -44.52
N PHE A 419 -24.91 -21.30 -44.35
CA PHE A 419 -24.59 -20.22 -43.44
C PHE A 419 -24.19 -18.99 -44.24
N ARG A 420 -24.92 -17.89 -44.04
CA ARG A 420 -24.44 -16.57 -44.48
C ARG A 420 -23.41 -16.05 -43.48
N ASN A 421 -22.19 -15.80 -43.95
CA ASN A 421 -21.22 -15.05 -43.16
C ASN A 421 -21.73 -13.62 -42.95
N SER A 422 -21.17 -12.94 -41.95
CA SER A 422 -21.38 -11.51 -41.72
C SER A 422 -21.28 -10.70 -43.02
N SER A 423 -22.42 -10.21 -43.48
CA SER A 423 -22.59 -9.46 -44.73
C SER A 423 -23.76 -8.49 -44.61
N LEU A 424 -23.68 -7.36 -45.32
CA LEU A 424 -24.76 -6.39 -45.40
C LEU A 424 -25.34 -6.37 -46.81
N GLU A 425 -26.66 -6.43 -46.91
CA GLU A 425 -27.42 -6.21 -48.11
C GLU A 425 -28.01 -4.79 -48.03
N TRP A 426 -27.63 -3.95 -48.98
CA TRP A 426 -28.03 -2.54 -49.03
C TRP A 426 -28.80 -2.22 -50.29
N ASN A 427 -29.80 -1.37 -50.16
CA ASN A 427 -30.34 -0.61 -51.27
C ASN A 427 -29.81 0.83 -51.19
N ILE A 428 -28.99 1.25 -52.17
CA ILE A 428 -28.39 2.58 -52.20
C ILE A 428 -29.18 3.46 -53.17
N ASN A 429 -29.69 4.57 -52.65
CA ASN A 429 -30.29 5.62 -53.47
C ASN A 429 -29.19 6.62 -53.88
N GLY A 430 -28.77 6.54 -55.14
CA GLY A 430 -27.77 7.43 -55.75
C GLY A 430 -27.95 7.47 -57.27
N LYS A 431 -27.32 8.46 -57.91
CA LYS A 431 -27.26 8.59 -59.37
C LYS A 431 -26.01 7.94 -59.97
N GLU A 432 -24.92 7.93 -59.21
CA GLU A 432 -23.65 7.36 -59.68
C GLU A 432 -23.69 5.83 -59.60
N PRO A 433 -23.20 5.10 -60.62
CA PRO A 433 -23.12 3.63 -60.56
C PRO A 433 -21.98 3.13 -59.68
N LYS A 434 -20.99 3.99 -59.39
CA LYS A 434 -19.79 3.66 -58.66
C LYS A 434 -19.51 4.71 -57.59
N HIS A 435 -19.40 4.25 -56.35
CA HIS A 435 -19.13 5.10 -55.21
C HIS A 435 -17.81 4.75 -54.56
N LEU A 436 -16.91 5.73 -54.44
CA LEU A 436 -15.85 5.66 -53.44
C LEU A 436 -16.47 6.07 -52.11
N SER A 437 -16.61 5.12 -51.19
CA SER A 437 -17.42 5.31 -49.99
C SER A 437 -16.60 5.03 -48.73
N LYS A 438 -16.90 5.77 -47.67
CA LYS A 438 -16.53 5.43 -46.29
C LYS A 438 -17.66 4.64 -45.66
N ILE A 439 -17.30 3.49 -45.09
CA ILE A 439 -18.16 2.69 -44.24
C ILE A 439 -17.58 2.74 -42.84
N SER A 440 -18.43 3.02 -41.85
CA SER A 440 -18.05 2.90 -40.44
C SER A 440 -19.06 2.06 -39.67
N TYR A 441 -18.57 1.26 -38.73
CA TYR A 441 -19.41 0.38 -37.90
C TYR A 441 -18.70 0.04 -36.60
N ASN A 442 -19.48 -0.39 -35.62
CA ASN A 442 -18.98 -0.90 -34.36
C ASN A 442 -19.05 -2.42 -34.32
N SER A 443 -18.13 -3.02 -33.57
CA SER A 443 -18.20 -4.41 -33.12
C SER A 443 -17.88 -4.47 -31.63
N LYS A 444 -18.19 -5.60 -31.00
CA LYS A 444 -17.93 -5.79 -29.58
C LYS A 444 -17.25 -7.12 -29.32
N ASP A 445 -16.30 -7.11 -28.37
CA ASP A 445 -15.59 -8.26 -27.83
C ASP A 445 -14.81 -9.08 -28.88
N LEU A 446 -14.39 -8.45 -29.99
CA LEU A 446 -13.62 -9.09 -31.07
C LEU A 446 -12.11 -8.83 -31.00
N PHE A 447 -11.71 -7.79 -30.27
CA PHE A 447 -10.34 -7.42 -30.06
C PHE A 447 -10.07 -7.27 -28.57
N LYS A 448 -8.86 -7.64 -28.17
CA LYS A 448 -8.35 -7.37 -26.83
C LYS A 448 -7.01 -6.68 -26.97
N TRP A 449 -6.75 -5.70 -26.12
CA TRP A 449 -5.43 -5.10 -26.07
C TRP A 449 -5.03 -4.76 -24.64
N ASN A 450 -3.74 -4.88 -24.37
CA ASN A 450 -3.13 -4.46 -23.12
C ASN A 450 -1.72 -3.91 -23.36
N ALA A 451 -1.22 -3.14 -22.39
CA ALA A 451 0.15 -2.71 -22.36
C ALA A 451 0.99 -3.66 -21.50
N THR A 452 2.15 -4.05 -22.00
CA THR A 452 3.14 -4.82 -21.26
C THR A 452 4.49 -4.10 -21.31
N TYR A 453 5.23 -4.18 -20.22
CA TYR A 453 6.48 -3.48 -20.05
C TYR A 453 7.58 -4.43 -19.61
N VAL A 454 8.76 -4.23 -20.17
CA VAL A 454 9.98 -4.90 -19.75
C VAL A 454 11.00 -3.82 -19.45
N SER A 455 11.49 -3.79 -18.21
CA SER A 455 12.53 -2.85 -17.80
C SER A 455 13.77 -3.59 -17.33
N VAL A 456 14.93 -3.06 -17.68
CA VAL A 456 16.24 -3.61 -17.33
C VAL A 456 17.06 -2.54 -16.62
N LEU A 457 17.25 -2.74 -15.32
CA LEU A 457 18.08 -1.93 -14.44
C LEU A 457 19.55 -2.30 -14.62
N ASN A 458 20.42 -1.29 -14.68
CA ASN A 458 21.86 -1.54 -14.71
C ASN A 458 22.38 -2.06 -13.35
N PRO A 459 23.57 -2.70 -13.27
CA PRO A 459 24.05 -3.32 -12.04
C PRO A 459 24.29 -2.34 -10.87
N ARG A 460 24.42 -1.05 -11.16
CA ARG A 460 24.63 0.03 -10.17
C ARG A 460 23.34 0.75 -9.78
N GLU A 461 22.20 0.38 -10.38
CA GLU A 461 20.88 0.96 -10.12
C GLU A 461 20.80 2.48 -10.35
N THR A 462 21.56 2.99 -11.32
CA THR A 462 21.60 4.41 -11.72
C THR A 462 20.85 4.69 -13.01
N GLU A 463 20.63 3.67 -13.84
CA GLU A 463 19.96 3.80 -15.13
C GLU A 463 19.08 2.57 -15.40
N MET A 464 17.95 2.78 -16.05
CA MET A 464 17.00 1.74 -16.43
C MET A 464 16.57 1.92 -17.88
N GLU A 465 16.66 0.85 -18.66
CA GLU A 465 16.03 0.78 -19.97
C GLU A 465 14.58 0.30 -19.80
N ILE A 466 13.61 1.03 -20.36
CA ILE A 466 12.19 0.66 -20.32
C ILE A 466 11.73 0.44 -21.76
N ARG A 467 11.10 -0.72 -22.00
CA ARG A 467 10.39 -1.03 -23.23
C ARG A 467 8.93 -1.32 -22.94
N GLY A 468 8.03 -0.64 -23.64
CA GLY A 468 6.59 -0.84 -23.57
C GLY A 468 6.05 -1.34 -24.90
N TRP A 469 5.14 -2.31 -24.82
CA TRP A 469 4.51 -2.97 -25.95
C TRP A 469 3.00 -2.91 -25.81
N PHE A 470 2.31 -2.54 -26.89
CA PHE A 470 0.91 -2.85 -27.06
C PHE A 470 0.81 -4.27 -27.57
N THR A 471 0.14 -5.15 -26.83
CA THR A 471 -0.23 -6.48 -27.32
C THR A 471 -1.68 -6.41 -27.75
N ILE A 472 -1.95 -6.68 -29.03
CA ILE A 472 -3.27 -6.60 -29.66
C ILE A 472 -3.62 -7.98 -30.18
N GLU A 473 -4.72 -8.53 -29.70
CA GLU A 473 -5.28 -9.81 -30.11
C GLU A 473 -6.47 -9.58 -31.03
N ASN A 474 -6.45 -10.21 -32.20
CA ASN A 474 -7.54 -10.13 -33.19
C ASN A 474 -8.24 -11.48 -33.29
N GLU A 475 -9.48 -11.55 -32.80
CA GLU A 475 -10.35 -12.74 -32.91
C GLU A 475 -11.54 -12.49 -33.85
N SER A 476 -11.51 -11.37 -34.57
CA SER A 476 -12.66 -10.83 -35.31
C SER A 476 -13.09 -11.66 -36.51
N GLY A 477 -12.30 -12.62 -36.99
CA GLY A 477 -12.54 -13.32 -38.26
C GLY A 477 -12.12 -12.58 -39.50
N LYS A 478 -11.63 -11.35 -39.36
CA LYS A 478 -11.18 -10.49 -40.46
C LYS A 478 -9.73 -10.09 -40.24
N THR A 479 -8.96 -10.14 -41.31
CA THR A 479 -7.61 -9.55 -41.35
C THR A 479 -7.70 -8.10 -41.80
N PHE A 480 -7.24 -7.17 -40.98
CA PHE A 480 -7.18 -5.75 -41.32
C PHE A 480 -5.80 -5.41 -41.87
N ASN A 481 -5.70 -5.26 -43.19
CA ASN A 481 -4.44 -4.98 -43.86
C ASN A 481 -4.07 -3.49 -43.80
N ASN A 482 -2.81 -3.18 -43.48
CA ASN A 482 -2.25 -1.82 -43.55
C ASN A 482 -3.13 -0.74 -42.87
N SER A 483 -3.71 -1.06 -41.70
CA SER A 483 -4.61 -0.19 -40.97
C SER A 483 -3.85 0.82 -40.10
N ASN A 484 -4.45 2.01 -39.94
CA ASN A 484 -4.10 2.94 -38.87
C ASN A 484 -4.81 2.48 -37.59
N VAL A 485 -4.08 2.32 -36.51
CA VAL A 485 -4.59 1.74 -35.27
C VAL A 485 -4.51 2.77 -34.15
N ILE A 486 -5.64 3.01 -33.50
CA ILE A 486 -5.78 3.88 -32.35
C ILE A 486 -6.31 3.04 -31.20
N LEU A 487 -5.55 2.94 -30.12
CA LEU A 487 -5.95 2.23 -28.91
C LEU A 487 -6.56 3.22 -27.93
N VAL A 488 -7.74 2.89 -27.39
CA VAL A 488 -8.49 3.77 -26.50
C VAL A 488 -8.59 3.13 -25.13
N ARG A 489 -8.12 3.82 -24.10
CA ARG A 489 -8.19 3.38 -22.70
C ARG A 489 -9.25 4.19 -21.96
N GLU A 490 -10.29 3.51 -21.53
CA GLU A 490 -11.31 4.06 -20.63
C GLU A 490 -10.76 4.14 -19.19
N PRO A 491 -11.27 5.08 -18.38
CA PRO A 491 -10.99 5.10 -16.96
C PRO A 491 -11.57 3.84 -16.31
N GLU A 492 -10.75 3.07 -15.60
CA GLU A 492 -11.23 1.92 -14.84
C GLU A 492 -12.22 2.40 -13.78
N GLU A 493 -13.42 1.81 -13.76
CA GLU A 493 -14.23 1.87 -12.56
C GLU A 493 -13.46 1.09 -11.51
N LYS A 494 -12.99 1.78 -10.45
CA LYS A 494 -12.66 1.06 -9.21
C LYS A 494 -13.89 0.23 -8.91
N LYS A 495 -13.80 -1.09 -9.09
CA LYS A 495 -14.78 -2.00 -8.51
C LYS A 495 -14.91 -1.49 -7.10
N LYS A 496 -16.10 -1.03 -6.70
CA LYS A 496 -16.35 -0.87 -5.28
C LYS A 496 -16.01 -2.25 -4.76
N ASP A 497 -14.89 -2.38 -4.03
CA ASP A 497 -14.70 -3.52 -3.16
C ASP A 497 -16.05 -3.59 -2.46
N GLU A 498 -16.82 -4.65 -2.75
CA GLU A 498 -18.07 -4.88 -2.04
C GLU A 498 -17.64 -4.76 -0.59
N GLU A 499 -18.02 -3.64 0.03
CA GLU A 499 -17.80 -3.41 1.44
C GLU A 499 -18.38 -4.67 2.03
N LYS A 500 -17.52 -5.59 2.46
CA LYS A 500 -17.93 -6.66 3.34
C LYS A 500 -18.54 -5.89 4.47
N THR A 501 -19.87 -5.86 4.48
CA THR A 501 -20.65 -5.22 5.51
C THR A 501 -20.19 -5.91 6.77
N ASP A 502 -19.27 -5.28 7.49
CA ASP A 502 -18.87 -5.74 8.81
C ASP A 502 -20.12 -5.57 9.67
N GLU A 503 -20.94 -6.62 9.69
CA GLU A 503 -22.04 -6.81 10.63
C GLU A 503 -21.43 -7.00 12.01
N SER A 504 -20.92 -5.91 12.57
CA SER A 504 -20.35 -5.85 13.91
C SER A 504 -20.73 -4.53 14.58
N ALA A 505 -21.96 -4.57 15.10
CA ALA A 505 -22.43 -3.85 16.28
C ALA A 505 -22.47 -2.31 16.22
N LEU A 506 -23.68 -1.76 16.09
CA LEU A 506 -24.53 -1.45 17.24
C LEU A 506 -25.89 -0.88 16.75
N PRO A 507 -26.98 -1.65 16.76
CA PRO A 507 -28.30 -1.10 16.52
C PRO A 507 -28.74 -0.32 17.76
N ILE A 508 -28.40 0.96 17.84
CA ILE A 508 -29.12 1.88 18.74
C ILE A 508 -30.47 2.11 18.07
N GLY A 509 -31.41 1.20 18.35
CA GLY A 509 -32.81 1.37 18.03
C GLY A 509 -33.35 2.58 18.79
N LEU A 510 -33.36 3.75 18.14
CA LEU A 510 -34.21 4.84 18.60
C LEU A 510 -35.66 4.38 18.38
N PRO A 511 -36.49 4.27 19.44
CA PRO A 511 -37.89 3.93 19.28
C PRO A 511 -38.56 5.04 18.48
N LYS A 512 -39.20 4.64 17.38
CA LYS A 512 -40.01 5.47 16.49
C LYS A 512 -41.15 6.12 17.27
N LEU A 513 -40.93 7.30 17.84
CA LEU A 513 -42.00 8.12 18.39
C LEU A 513 -42.46 9.12 17.33
N GLY A 514 -43.64 8.88 16.76
CA GLY A 514 -44.58 9.89 16.26
C GLY A 514 -44.11 10.80 15.13
N GLY A 515 -44.52 10.48 13.90
CA GLY A 515 -44.20 11.24 12.70
C GLY A 515 -44.65 12.70 12.69
N PHE A 516 -43.69 13.60 12.47
CA PHE A 516 -43.87 14.83 11.70
C PHE A 516 -42.60 15.02 10.87
N GLY A 517 -42.64 14.56 9.61
CA GLY A 517 -41.57 14.74 8.64
C GLY A 517 -41.48 16.20 8.21
N LEU A 518 -40.85 17.03 9.02
CA LEU A 518 -40.46 18.37 8.61
C LEU A 518 -39.17 18.26 7.78
N LYS A 519 -39.31 18.19 6.45
CA LYS A 519 -38.20 18.43 5.52
C LYS A 519 -37.76 19.89 5.69
N LEU A 520 -36.85 20.17 6.63
CA LEU A 520 -36.14 21.44 6.64
C LEU A 520 -35.28 21.51 5.35
N PRO A 521 -35.41 22.58 4.54
CA PRO A 521 -34.53 22.77 3.41
C PRO A 521 -33.10 22.94 3.94
N LYS A 522 -32.15 22.24 3.31
CA LYS A 522 -30.72 22.34 3.63
C LYS A 522 -30.26 23.79 3.46
N ILE A 523 -30.27 24.55 4.56
CA ILE A 523 -29.51 25.79 4.68
C ILE A 523 -28.05 25.37 4.71
N GLY A 524 -27.34 25.73 3.64
CA GLY A 524 -25.91 25.47 3.49
C GLY A 524 -25.10 26.13 4.59
N GLY A 525 -24.19 25.34 5.17
CA GLY A 525 -23.25 25.79 6.20
C GLY A 525 -22.89 24.62 7.10
N PHE A 526 -21.60 24.30 7.20
CA PHE A 526 -20.99 23.26 8.03
C PHE A 526 -21.02 21.83 7.46
N GLY A 527 -20.45 21.69 6.26
CA GLY A 527 -20.00 20.42 5.73
C GLY A 527 -19.03 20.71 4.60
N GLY A 528 -17.81 21.15 4.96
CA GLY A 528 -16.72 21.26 4.02
C GLY A 528 -16.38 19.87 3.52
N ASP A 529 -17.13 19.41 2.52
CA ASP A 529 -16.71 18.37 1.59
C ASP A 529 -15.58 18.98 0.77
N SER A 530 -14.43 19.21 1.40
CA SER A 530 -13.17 19.23 0.67
C SER A 530 -12.88 17.77 0.30
N GLU A 531 -13.73 17.20 -0.56
CA GLU A 531 -13.33 16.08 -1.38
C GLU A 531 -12.07 16.56 -2.08
N THR A 532 -10.93 16.00 -1.68
CA THR A 532 -9.72 16.05 -2.50
C THR A 532 -10.15 15.83 -3.94
N PRO A 533 -9.85 16.74 -4.89
CA PRO A 533 -10.42 16.69 -6.22
C PRO A 533 -10.19 15.29 -6.77
N VAL A 534 -11.28 14.53 -6.93
CA VAL A 534 -11.22 13.19 -7.48
C VAL A 534 -10.61 13.37 -8.86
N PRO A 535 -9.45 12.74 -9.18
CA PRO A 535 -8.85 12.89 -10.49
C PRO A 535 -9.91 12.54 -11.53
N GLU A 536 -10.19 13.48 -12.44
CA GLU A 536 -11.23 13.32 -13.43
C GLU A 536 -11.02 12.02 -14.20
N LYS A 537 -12.07 11.20 -14.28
CA LYS A 537 -12.09 9.98 -15.08
C LYS A 537 -11.87 10.38 -16.56
N ARG A 538 -10.68 10.11 -17.09
CA ARG A 538 -10.26 10.54 -18.43
C ARG A 538 -10.08 9.35 -19.38
N ILE A 539 -10.37 9.59 -20.65
CA ILE A 539 -10.13 8.67 -21.76
C ILE A 539 -8.78 9.02 -22.38
N TYR A 540 -7.94 8.02 -22.65
CA TYR A 540 -6.64 8.20 -23.31
C TYR A 540 -6.64 7.53 -24.68
N ARG A 541 -6.11 8.21 -25.70
CA ARG A 541 -5.96 7.69 -27.06
C ARG A 541 -4.48 7.53 -27.42
N TYR A 542 -4.09 6.32 -27.80
CA TYR A 542 -2.74 5.97 -28.22
C TYR A 542 -2.74 5.61 -29.70
N GLU A 543 -2.27 6.51 -30.55
CA GLU A 543 -2.13 6.25 -31.98
C GLU A 543 -0.83 5.50 -32.26
N VAL A 544 -0.93 4.39 -32.99
CA VAL A 544 0.23 3.67 -33.48
C VAL A 544 0.87 4.51 -34.60
N PRO A 545 2.17 4.86 -34.51
CA PRO A 545 2.79 5.86 -35.39
C PRO A 545 2.94 5.41 -36.85
N HIS A 546 2.77 4.13 -37.13
CA HIS A 546 2.84 3.57 -38.47
C HIS A 546 1.63 2.67 -38.75
N LYS A 547 1.26 2.55 -40.02
CA LYS A 547 0.26 1.56 -40.43
C LYS A 547 0.77 0.14 -40.18
N THR A 548 -0.14 -0.79 -39.91
CA THR A 548 0.20 -2.19 -39.62
C THR A 548 -0.93 -3.12 -40.05
N THR A 549 -0.62 -4.39 -40.30
CA THR A 549 -1.64 -5.42 -40.59
C THR A 549 -1.98 -6.18 -39.31
N LEU A 550 -3.25 -6.31 -38.97
CA LEU A 550 -3.75 -7.17 -37.87
C LEU A 550 -4.42 -8.40 -38.47
N ARG A 551 -3.76 -9.56 -38.46
CA ARG A 551 -4.33 -10.81 -39.01
C ARG A 551 -5.29 -11.44 -38.02
N ASP A 552 -6.30 -12.14 -38.54
CA ASP A 552 -7.23 -12.91 -37.72
C ASP A 552 -6.50 -14.06 -37.01
N GLY A 553 -6.89 -14.33 -35.75
CA GLY A 553 -6.32 -15.40 -34.92
C GLY A 553 -4.89 -15.15 -34.43
N GLU A 554 -4.34 -13.95 -34.63
CA GLU A 554 -2.98 -13.59 -34.22
C GLU A 554 -2.98 -12.58 -33.06
N SER A 555 -1.97 -12.70 -32.19
CA SER A 555 -1.57 -11.67 -31.24
C SER A 555 -0.36 -10.91 -31.80
N LYS A 556 -0.48 -9.59 -31.93
CA LYS A 556 0.58 -8.72 -32.42
C LYS A 556 1.09 -7.80 -31.32
N GLN A 557 2.41 -7.74 -31.17
CA GLN A 557 3.08 -6.80 -30.29
C GLN A 557 3.65 -5.61 -31.07
N ILE A 558 3.39 -4.40 -30.59
CA ILE A 558 3.86 -3.14 -31.18
C ILE A 558 4.57 -2.34 -30.09
N CYS A 559 5.87 -2.09 -30.27
CA CYS A 559 6.63 -1.26 -29.33
C CYS A 559 6.20 0.20 -29.46
N PHE A 560 5.79 0.82 -28.36
CA PHE A 560 5.42 2.24 -28.34
C PHE A 560 6.40 3.10 -27.54
N VAL A 561 7.20 2.48 -26.68
CA VAL A 561 8.30 3.16 -25.98
C VAL A 561 9.51 2.24 -25.85
N SER A 562 10.68 2.81 -26.09
CA SER A 562 11.98 2.20 -25.82
C SER A 562 12.94 3.32 -25.46
N THR A 563 13.21 3.50 -24.17
CA THR A 563 14.03 4.61 -23.68
C THR A 563 14.93 4.18 -22.52
N LYS A 564 16.00 4.94 -22.28
CA LYS A 564 16.86 4.81 -21.10
C LYS A 564 16.68 6.02 -20.22
N LEU A 565 16.39 5.78 -18.95
CA LEU A 565 16.13 6.83 -17.96
C LEU A 565 17.10 6.73 -16.79
N PRO A 566 17.58 7.87 -16.26
CA PRO A 566 18.28 7.88 -14.99
C PRO A 566 17.30 7.53 -13.87
N VAL A 567 17.73 6.70 -12.95
CA VAL A 567 16.91 6.24 -11.84
C VAL A 567 17.66 6.34 -10.52
N LYS A 568 16.91 6.34 -9.43
CA LYS A 568 17.46 6.30 -8.08
C LYS A 568 16.80 5.16 -7.30
N SER A 569 17.57 4.19 -6.85
CA SER A 569 17.09 3.24 -5.86
C SER A 569 17.09 3.85 -4.46
N PHE A 570 16.11 3.45 -3.66
CA PHE A 570 16.02 3.84 -2.26
C PHE A 570 15.32 2.75 -1.46
N ASP A 571 15.80 2.57 -0.24
CA ASP A 571 15.23 1.66 0.74
C ASP A 571 14.40 2.44 1.74
N PHE A 572 13.26 1.88 2.13
CA PHE A 572 12.36 2.53 3.07
C PHE A 572 11.61 1.55 3.95
N ILE A 573 11.25 2.02 5.15
CA ILE A 573 10.43 1.29 6.10
C ILE A 573 9.09 2.00 6.21
N THR A 574 8.00 1.26 6.03
CA THR A 574 6.65 1.73 6.35
C THR A 574 6.06 0.90 7.47
N PHE A 575 5.03 1.44 8.11
CA PHE A 575 4.27 0.76 9.14
C PHE A 575 2.81 0.67 8.72
N ALA A 576 2.18 -0.48 8.94
CA ALA A 576 0.75 -0.71 8.70
C ALA A 576 -0.10 0.02 9.75
N THR A 577 -0.05 1.35 9.73
CA THR A 577 -0.88 2.21 10.59
C THR A 577 -2.32 2.27 10.06
N PRO A 578 -3.30 2.56 10.93
CA PRO A 578 -4.67 2.75 10.47
C PRO A 578 -4.79 3.81 9.36
N ASN A 579 -5.74 3.58 8.46
CA ASN A 579 -6.06 4.54 7.41
C ASN A 579 -6.55 5.86 8.02
N TYR A 580 -6.33 6.94 7.30
CA TYR A 580 -6.80 8.24 7.70
C TYR A 580 -8.33 8.33 7.64
N GLN A 581 -8.96 8.70 8.76
CA GLN A 581 -10.42 8.80 8.87
C GLN A 581 -10.89 10.22 9.21
N LYS A 582 -12.18 10.48 8.99
CA LYS A 582 -12.84 11.74 9.35
C LYS A 582 -12.83 12.00 10.85
N TYR A 583 -13.08 10.96 11.64
CA TYR A 583 -13.01 11.02 13.10
C TYR A 583 -11.66 10.51 13.58
N ALA A 584 -11.13 11.16 14.62
CA ALA A 584 -9.89 10.75 15.24
C ALA A 584 -10.09 9.42 15.96
N MET A 585 -9.24 8.44 15.68
CA MET A 585 -9.17 7.23 16.48
C MET A 585 -8.59 7.58 17.84
N ILE A 586 -9.36 7.41 18.93
CA ILE A 586 -8.91 7.78 20.30
C ILE A 586 -8.42 6.60 21.14
N GLY A 587 -8.66 5.36 20.71
CA GLY A 587 -8.24 4.17 21.46
C GLY A 587 -6.72 4.01 21.46
N LYS A 588 -6.13 3.70 22.63
CA LYS A 588 -4.68 3.50 22.78
C LYS A 588 -4.13 2.48 21.79
N ASP A 589 -4.78 1.32 21.71
CA ASP A 589 -4.29 0.16 20.95
C ASP A 589 -4.43 0.32 19.43
N GLN A 590 -5.20 1.32 18.97
CA GLN A 590 -5.39 1.62 17.55
C GLN A 590 -4.07 2.11 16.93
N GLY A 591 -3.39 1.24 16.18
CA GLY A 591 -2.07 1.51 15.60
C GLY A 591 -0.89 1.42 16.59
N ALA A 592 -1.10 0.81 17.77
CA ALA A 592 -0.02 0.56 18.74
C ALA A 592 0.96 -0.52 18.25
N ASN A 593 0.41 -1.61 17.68
CA ASN A 593 1.17 -2.71 17.06
C ASN A 593 1.04 -2.63 15.54
N ALA A 594 1.80 -1.74 14.91
CA ALA A 594 1.83 -1.63 13.46
C ALA A 594 2.94 -2.53 12.90
N ALA A 595 2.57 -3.47 12.02
CA ALA A 595 3.54 -4.31 11.32
C ALA A 595 4.47 -3.44 10.47
N SER A 596 5.76 -3.69 10.54
CA SER A 596 6.76 -3.02 9.72
C SER A 596 6.92 -3.72 8.37
N SER A 597 7.18 -2.96 7.33
CA SER A 597 7.49 -3.46 6.00
C SER A 597 8.77 -2.77 5.52
N VAL A 598 9.79 -3.56 5.23
CA VAL A 598 11.08 -3.07 4.75
C VAL A 598 11.14 -3.31 3.24
N ASN A 599 11.03 -2.25 2.45
CA ASN A 599 10.94 -2.33 1.01
C ASN A 599 12.06 -1.56 0.32
N SER A 600 12.34 -1.96 -0.91
CA SER A 600 13.21 -1.24 -1.83
C SER A 600 12.40 -0.84 -3.05
N SER A 601 12.66 0.35 -3.58
CA SER A 601 12.05 0.81 -4.83
C SER A 601 13.04 1.58 -5.67
N VAL A 602 12.79 1.62 -6.97
CA VAL A 602 13.50 2.46 -7.91
C VAL A 602 12.57 3.56 -8.39
N THR A 603 13.01 4.81 -8.30
CA THR A 603 12.22 5.96 -8.74
C THR A 603 12.87 6.70 -9.89
N PHE A 604 12.03 7.22 -10.78
CA PHE A 604 12.42 8.08 -11.89
C PHE A 604 11.26 9.01 -12.26
N THR A 605 11.59 10.10 -12.94
CA THR A 605 10.58 11.01 -13.51
C THR A 605 10.32 10.63 -14.96
N TRP A 606 9.06 10.50 -15.34
CA TRP A 606 8.67 10.29 -16.72
C TRP A 606 8.76 11.61 -17.50
N ASN A 607 9.87 11.81 -18.21
CA ASN A 607 10.16 13.06 -18.92
C ASN A 607 9.75 13.05 -20.41
N LEU A 608 8.98 12.05 -20.84
CA LEU A 608 8.48 11.94 -22.20
C LEU A 608 7.15 12.67 -22.36
N PRO A 609 6.85 13.24 -23.55
CA PRO A 609 5.70 14.12 -23.76
C PRO A 609 4.35 13.38 -23.84
N TYR A 610 4.35 12.06 -23.60
CA TYR A 610 3.19 11.21 -23.72
C TYR A 610 2.98 10.39 -22.44
N SER A 611 1.73 10.19 -22.05
CA SER A 611 1.36 9.29 -20.94
C SER A 611 1.62 7.82 -21.28
N ILE A 612 1.75 6.99 -20.25
CA ILE A 612 1.87 5.54 -20.37
C ILE A 612 0.66 4.85 -19.74
N PRO A 613 0.02 3.90 -20.44
CA PRO A 613 -1.14 3.20 -19.92
C PRO A 613 -0.78 2.22 -18.79
N ALA A 614 -1.75 1.92 -17.94
CA ALA A 614 -1.64 0.84 -16.97
C ALA A 614 -1.35 -0.50 -17.67
N GLY A 615 -0.58 -1.36 -17.02
CA GLY A 615 -0.18 -2.65 -17.60
C GLY A 615 0.82 -3.43 -16.76
N GLN A 616 1.15 -4.64 -17.20
CA GLN A 616 2.08 -5.51 -16.49
C GLN A 616 3.53 -5.11 -16.76
N MET A 617 4.33 -4.98 -15.72
CA MET A 617 5.76 -4.68 -15.78
C MET A 617 6.58 -5.88 -15.29
N LYS A 618 7.56 -6.27 -16.09
CA LYS A 618 8.64 -7.18 -15.70
C LYS A 618 9.92 -6.39 -15.50
N LEU A 619 10.33 -6.23 -14.25
CA LEU A 619 11.55 -5.53 -13.87
C LEU A 619 12.70 -6.52 -13.69
N GLN A 620 13.76 -6.30 -14.44
CA GLN A 620 14.98 -7.10 -14.43
C GLN A 620 16.18 -6.26 -14.02
N ARG A 621 17.23 -6.89 -13.52
CA ARG A 621 18.52 -6.25 -13.25
C ARG A 621 19.62 -6.99 -13.98
N GLN A 622 20.45 -6.26 -14.72
CA GLN A 622 21.60 -6.82 -15.42
C GLN A 622 22.59 -7.42 -14.42
N LEU A 623 23.16 -8.57 -14.76
CA LEU A 623 24.21 -9.20 -13.96
C LEU A 623 25.51 -8.37 -14.00
N LYS A 624 26.35 -8.52 -12.97
CA LYS A 624 27.57 -7.69 -12.80
C LYS A 624 28.61 -7.89 -13.91
N ASP A 625 28.66 -9.08 -14.48
CA ASP A 625 29.49 -9.44 -15.65
C ASP A 625 28.91 -8.91 -16.98
N LYS A 626 27.74 -8.25 -16.92
CA LYS A 626 26.97 -7.74 -18.06
C LYS A 626 26.39 -8.82 -18.98
N PHE A 627 26.55 -10.10 -18.64
CA PHE A 627 26.02 -11.20 -19.43
C PHE A 627 24.69 -11.68 -18.86
N GLY A 628 23.59 -11.18 -19.44
CA GLY A 628 22.24 -11.52 -19.01
C GLY A 628 21.68 -10.62 -17.91
N SER A 629 20.47 -10.97 -17.48
CA SER A 629 19.69 -10.24 -16.48
C SER A 629 18.90 -11.23 -15.62
N ASP A 630 18.67 -10.86 -14.36
CA ASP A 630 17.81 -11.59 -13.44
C ASP A 630 16.48 -10.85 -13.24
N ILE A 631 15.40 -11.59 -13.01
CA ILE A 631 14.07 -11.03 -12.77
C ILE A 631 14.02 -10.58 -11.31
N VAL A 632 13.88 -9.28 -11.10
CA VAL A 632 13.77 -8.71 -9.75
C VAL A 632 12.32 -8.80 -9.27
N ASN A 633 11.38 -8.33 -10.09
CA ASN A 633 9.98 -8.28 -9.71
C ASN A 633 9.06 -8.30 -10.95
N THR A 634 7.80 -8.72 -10.77
CA THR A 634 6.74 -8.64 -11.77
C THR A 634 5.47 -8.12 -11.10
N PHE A 635 4.91 -7.04 -11.62
CA PHE A 635 3.80 -6.31 -10.98
C PHE A 635 3.03 -5.47 -12.00
N ASP A 636 1.83 -5.02 -11.66
CA ASP A 636 1.07 -4.06 -12.47
C ASP A 636 1.49 -2.62 -12.15
N ILE A 637 1.69 -1.82 -13.20
CA ILE A 637 1.83 -0.37 -13.10
C ILE A 637 0.50 0.31 -13.38
N ALA A 638 0.26 1.42 -12.69
CA ALA A 638 -0.85 2.31 -12.98
C ALA A 638 -0.59 3.11 -14.27
N HIS A 639 -1.61 3.86 -14.69
CA HIS A 639 -1.46 4.88 -15.73
C HIS A 639 -0.65 6.06 -15.17
N TYR A 640 0.33 6.55 -15.93
CA TYR A 640 1.14 7.72 -15.57
C TYR A 640 1.17 8.75 -16.69
N ASN A 641 1.12 10.02 -16.32
CA ASN A 641 1.17 11.17 -17.21
C ASN A 641 2.61 11.70 -17.40
N PRO A 642 2.84 12.57 -18.40
CA PRO A 642 4.09 13.31 -18.50
C PRO A 642 4.42 14.01 -17.18
N THR A 643 5.70 14.03 -16.83
CA THR A 643 6.27 14.62 -15.60
C THR A 643 5.97 13.89 -14.29
N ASP A 644 5.18 12.80 -14.32
CA ASP A 644 4.93 12.01 -13.11
C ASP A 644 6.22 11.37 -12.58
N ILE A 645 6.33 11.30 -11.26
CA ILE A 645 7.38 10.55 -10.57
C ILE A 645 6.85 9.14 -10.34
N ILE A 646 7.50 8.17 -10.97
CA ILE A 646 7.13 6.75 -10.91
C ILE A 646 8.04 6.07 -9.90
N SER A 647 7.47 5.26 -9.02
CA SER A 647 8.19 4.41 -8.07
C SER A 647 7.85 2.96 -8.36
N LEU A 648 8.84 2.19 -8.81
CA LEU A 648 8.68 0.78 -9.12
C LEU A 648 9.20 -0.07 -7.94
N PRO A 649 8.39 -1.01 -7.42
CA PRO A 649 8.81 -1.88 -6.34
C PRO A 649 9.89 -2.87 -6.79
N LEU A 650 10.99 -2.91 -6.07
CA LEU A 650 11.98 -3.99 -6.14
C LEU A 650 11.53 -5.12 -5.19
N GLN A 651 12.45 -6.03 -4.85
CA GLN A 651 12.24 -6.98 -3.78
C GLN A 651 12.40 -6.31 -2.40
N PRO A 652 11.69 -6.79 -1.37
CA PRO A 652 11.95 -6.38 0.01
C PRO A 652 13.42 -6.52 0.39
N LEU A 653 13.92 -5.56 1.18
CA LEU A 653 15.33 -5.54 1.56
C LEU A 653 15.61 -6.63 2.62
N GLY A 654 16.24 -7.72 2.19
CA GLY A 654 16.59 -8.84 3.06
C GLY A 654 17.58 -8.46 4.18
N LYS A 655 17.51 -9.22 5.29
CA LYS A 655 18.34 -9.09 6.51
C LYS A 655 18.25 -7.75 7.24
N VAL A 656 17.27 -6.92 6.93
CA VAL A 656 16.98 -5.70 7.68
C VAL A 656 15.64 -5.89 8.38
N SER A 657 15.59 -5.60 9.67
CA SER A 657 14.35 -5.70 10.45
C SER A 657 14.05 -4.39 11.14
N SER A 658 12.76 -4.13 11.35
CA SER A 658 12.31 -2.97 12.10
C SER A 658 11.16 -3.33 13.01
N THR A 659 11.13 -2.73 14.19
CA THR A 659 9.99 -2.81 15.11
C THR A 659 9.55 -1.40 15.48
N ARG A 660 8.23 -1.22 15.63
CA ARG A 660 7.62 0.02 16.10
C ARG A 660 6.77 -0.29 17.32
N THR A 661 7.13 0.30 18.45
CA THR A 661 6.47 0.04 19.73
C THR A 661 5.98 1.35 20.33
N GLN A 662 4.69 1.41 20.66
CA GLN A 662 4.14 2.52 21.44
C GLN A 662 4.59 2.38 22.90
N THR A 663 5.46 3.29 23.36
CA THR A 663 5.97 3.28 24.74
C THR A 663 5.16 4.18 25.67
N GLY A 664 4.31 5.05 25.12
CA GLY A 664 3.47 5.95 25.90
C GLY A 664 2.25 6.43 25.13
N PHE A 665 1.15 6.62 25.86
CA PHE A 665 -0.10 7.15 25.33
C PHE A 665 -0.81 7.98 26.41
N ASN A 666 -1.23 9.19 26.04
CA ASN A 666 -2.01 10.08 26.88
C ASN A 666 -3.09 10.75 26.02
N PHE A 667 -4.35 10.54 26.37
CA PHE A 667 -5.49 11.17 25.73
C PHE A 667 -6.23 12.01 26.76
N ASP A 668 -6.46 13.28 26.43
CA ASP A 668 -7.27 14.18 27.25
C ASP A 668 -8.53 14.58 26.48
N LEU A 669 -9.69 14.13 26.97
CA LEU A 669 -10.98 14.38 26.36
C LEU A 669 -11.41 15.85 26.49
N ASN A 670 -11.05 16.51 27.60
CA ASN A 670 -11.42 17.91 27.85
C ASN A 670 -10.56 18.85 27.01
N GLY A 671 -9.27 18.55 26.90
CA GLY A 671 -8.32 19.29 26.06
C GLY A 671 -8.38 18.93 24.58
N LEU A 672 -9.09 17.86 24.20
CA LEU A 672 -9.18 17.31 22.84
C LEU A 672 -7.80 17.14 22.19
N PHE A 673 -6.89 16.48 22.90
CA PHE A 673 -5.55 16.19 22.40
C PHE A 673 -5.10 14.77 22.74
N ILE A 674 -4.18 14.25 21.93
CA ILE A 674 -3.47 12.98 22.18
C ILE A 674 -1.96 13.28 22.17
N VAL A 675 -1.23 12.71 23.12
CA VAL A 675 0.23 12.60 23.06
C VAL A 675 0.60 11.13 23.00
N GLU A 676 1.36 10.75 21.98
CA GLU A 676 1.90 9.39 21.84
C GLU A 676 3.42 9.45 21.84
N THR A 677 4.05 8.43 22.42
CA THR A 677 5.49 8.23 22.38
C THR A 677 5.77 6.87 21.80
N TYR A 678 6.69 6.83 20.85
CA TYR A 678 7.06 5.64 20.12
C TYR A 678 8.57 5.41 20.18
N GLU A 679 8.92 4.14 20.08
CA GLU A 679 10.27 3.67 19.85
C GLU A 679 10.27 2.83 18.57
N ILE A 680 11.06 3.26 17.59
CA ILE A 680 11.32 2.51 16.37
C ILE A 680 12.74 1.97 16.48
N ARG A 681 12.90 0.65 16.40
CA ARG A 681 14.21 -0.01 16.29
C ARG A 681 14.40 -0.45 14.85
N VAL A 682 15.57 -0.17 14.29
CA VAL A 682 15.96 -0.63 12.97
C VAL A 682 17.29 -1.37 13.12
N ASN A 683 17.33 -2.62 12.68
CA ASN A 683 18.51 -3.46 12.79
C ASN A 683 19.00 -3.83 11.38
N ASN A 684 20.27 -3.53 11.12
CA ASN A 684 20.96 -3.92 9.91
C ASN A 684 21.70 -5.24 10.13
N GLY A 685 21.10 -6.37 9.76
CA GLY A 685 21.73 -7.69 9.80
C GLY A 685 22.62 -8.00 8.58
N ARG A 686 22.96 -7.02 7.75
CA ARG A 686 23.84 -7.19 6.58
C ARG A 686 25.28 -6.88 6.95
N GLU A 687 26.21 -7.43 6.17
CA GLU A 687 27.66 -7.17 6.26
C GLU A 687 28.06 -5.84 5.61
N GLU A 688 27.10 -5.10 5.05
CA GLU A 688 27.30 -3.82 4.37
C GLU A 688 26.46 -2.72 5.07
N PRO A 689 26.93 -1.46 5.09
CA PRO A 689 26.17 -0.36 5.63
C PRO A 689 24.94 -0.07 4.76
N ILE A 690 23.83 0.33 5.40
CA ILE A 690 22.59 0.66 4.69
C ILE A 690 22.22 2.13 4.90
N LYS A 691 21.61 2.73 3.87
CA LYS A 691 20.93 4.01 3.97
C LYS A 691 19.44 3.78 3.77
N ILE A 692 18.65 4.02 4.81
CA ILE A 692 17.23 3.67 4.80
C ILE A 692 16.36 4.83 5.28
N THR A 693 15.24 5.03 4.61
CA THR A 693 14.26 6.07 4.98
C THR A 693 13.14 5.44 5.82
N VAL A 694 13.02 5.84 7.07
CA VAL A 694 11.89 5.42 7.92
C VAL A 694 10.73 6.38 7.70
N GLU A 695 9.63 5.88 7.17
CA GLU A 695 8.39 6.63 6.96
C GLU A 695 7.37 6.34 8.05
N GLU A 696 6.93 7.40 8.72
CA GLU A 696 5.90 7.33 9.75
C GLU A 696 4.66 8.10 9.32
N SER A 697 3.51 7.48 9.55
CA SER A 697 2.20 8.02 9.22
C SER A 697 1.50 8.50 10.49
N LEU A 698 1.21 9.79 10.56
CA LEU A 698 0.60 10.43 11.72
C LEU A 698 -0.93 10.40 11.57
N TYR A 699 -1.52 9.24 11.85
CA TYR A 699 -2.89 8.89 11.46
C TYR A 699 -4.02 9.48 12.33
N ARG A 700 -3.72 9.94 13.55
CA ARG A 700 -4.75 10.36 14.52
C ARG A 700 -5.49 11.65 14.14
N SER A 701 -4.78 12.64 13.57
CA SER A 701 -5.33 13.97 13.26
C SER A 701 -4.56 14.65 12.13
N THR A 702 -5.19 15.65 11.49
CA THR A 702 -4.53 16.57 10.55
C THR A 702 -3.62 17.57 11.26
N PHE A 703 -3.92 17.92 12.50
CA PHE A 703 -3.09 18.80 13.32
C PHE A 703 -2.20 17.95 14.23
N TRP A 704 -0.93 17.92 13.88
CA TRP A 704 0.08 17.18 14.61
C TRP A 704 1.37 18.00 14.74
N GLU A 705 2.15 17.71 15.78
CA GLU A 705 3.46 18.28 16.01
C GLU A 705 4.39 17.22 16.61
N ILE A 706 5.56 17.01 16.02
CA ILE A 706 6.61 16.20 16.64
C ILE A 706 7.29 17.06 17.70
N THR A 707 7.03 16.74 18.95
CA THR A 707 7.44 17.55 20.12
C THR A 707 8.78 17.12 20.67
N SER A 708 9.18 15.87 20.40
CA SER A 708 10.49 15.34 20.73
C SER A 708 10.88 14.31 19.69
N SER A 709 12.13 14.34 19.24
CA SER A 709 12.71 13.30 18.42
C SER A 709 14.20 13.19 18.69
N SER A 710 14.67 11.96 18.84
CA SER A 710 16.10 11.62 18.95
C SER A 710 16.86 11.85 17.64
N HIS A 711 16.17 11.79 16.49
CA HIS A 711 16.75 11.94 15.16
C HIS A 711 16.08 13.11 14.44
N LYS A 712 16.81 13.81 13.57
CA LYS A 712 16.23 14.87 12.74
C LYS A 712 15.28 14.25 11.71
N PHE A 713 14.07 14.79 11.62
CA PHE A 713 13.07 14.38 10.64
C PHE A 713 12.83 15.47 9.60
N THR A 714 12.27 15.08 8.46
CA THR A 714 11.76 15.99 7.44
C THR A 714 10.28 15.68 7.16
N PRO A 715 9.43 16.69 6.86
CA PRO A 715 8.07 16.42 6.40
C PRO A 715 8.10 15.70 5.05
N HIS A 716 7.12 14.84 4.81
CA HIS A 716 6.99 14.17 3.51
C HIS A 716 6.67 15.19 2.41
N PRO A 717 7.33 15.14 1.24
CA PRO A 717 7.20 16.18 0.21
C PRO A 717 5.78 16.33 -0.36
N THR A 718 5.03 15.24 -0.47
CA THR A 718 3.68 15.23 -1.05
C THR A 718 2.54 14.95 -0.07
N HIS A 719 2.83 14.59 1.20
CA HIS A 719 1.79 14.13 2.12
C HIS A 719 1.91 14.77 3.51
N SER A 720 0.99 15.66 3.85
CA SER A 720 1.05 16.52 5.04
C SER A 720 1.00 15.79 6.39
N ARG A 721 0.61 14.51 6.44
CA ARG A 721 0.59 13.68 7.66
C ARG A 721 1.61 12.55 7.66
N LYS A 722 2.68 12.69 6.88
CA LYS A 722 3.80 11.76 6.89
C LYS A 722 5.09 12.50 7.16
N ILE A 723 6.02 11.82 7.83
CA ILE A 723 7.36 12.31 8.09
C ILE A 723 8.39 11.23 7.78
N HIS A 724 9.61 11.67 7.52
CA HIS A 724 10.73 10.81 7.17
C HIS A 724 11.92 11.04 8.10
N TRP A 725 12.58 9.94 8.49
CA TRP A 725 13.94 9.96 9.00
C TRP A 725 14.86 9.25 8.01
N GLN A 726 16.02 9.83 7.74
CA GLN A 726 17.07 9.16 6.97
C GLN A 726 18.11 8.61 7.94
N LEU A 727 18.26 7.29 7.94
CA LEU A 727 19.24 6.59 8.78
C LEU A 727 20.39 6.07 7.91
N SER A 728 21.59 6.04 8.48
CA SER A 728 22.79 5.47 7.86
C SER A 728 23.41 4.49 8.85
N ILE A 729 22.97 3.23 8.79
CA ILE A 729 23.26 2.22 9.80
C ILE A 729 24.49 1.41 9.36
N PRO A 730 25.55 1.30 10.19
CA PRO A 730 26.70 0.45 9.91
C PRO A 730 26.34 -1.04 9.73
N PRO A 731 27.25 -1.88 9.21
CA PRO A 731 27.07 -3.32 9.16
C PRO A 731 26.83 -3.93 10.54
N LEU A 732 25.92 -4.91 10.62
CA LEU A 732 25.65 -5.70 11.84
C LEU A 732 25.34 -4.85 13.09
N ASP A 733 24.73 -3.68 12.88
CA ASP A 733 24.42 -2.70 13.91
C ASP A 733 22.95 -2.25 13.82
N GLY A 734 22.48 -1.49 14.81
CA GLY A 734 21.11 -1.00 14.84
C GLY A 734 20.98 0.41 15.39
N GLU A 735 19.93 1.11 14.95
CA GLU A 735 19.58 2.43 15.45
C GLU A 735 18.18 2.41 16.09
N VAL A 736 17.97 3.31 17.06
CA VAL A 736 16.72 3.43 17.79
C VAL A 736 16.22 4.87 17.72
N ILE A 737 15.13 5.09 16.99
CA ILE A 737 14.43 6.37 16.96
C ILE A 737 13.40 6.40 18.08
N LYS A 738 13.60 7.26 19.06
CA LYS A 738 12.58 7.66 20.04
C LYS A 738 11.98 8.98 19.61
N TYR A 739 10.66 9.06 19.54
CA TYR A 739 9.96 10.31 19.26
C TYR A 739 8.60 10.39 19.97
N SER A 740 8.11 11.61 20.14
CA SER A 740 6.78 11.89 20.65
C SER A 740 6.04 12.81 19.69
N VAL A 741 4.76 12.52 19.51
CA VAL A 741 3.84 13.30 18.68
C VAL A 741 2.70 13.81 19.54
N PHE A 742 2.38 15.10 19.36
CA PHE A 742 1.19 15.73 19.91
C PHE A 742 0.18 15.94 18.79
N TYR A 743 -1.03 15.44 18.98
CA TYR A 743 -2.18 15.64 18.11
C TYR A 743 -3.18 16.56 18.80
N SER A 744 -3.70 17.52 18.06
CA SER A 744 -4.74 18.44 18.53
C SER A 744 -5.90 18.52 17.54
N GLY A 745 -6.95 19.27 17.88
CA GLY A 745 -8.09 19.47 16.99
C GLY A 745 -8.78 18.17 16.62
N LEU A 746 -8.87 17.23 17.57
CA LEU A 746 -9.43 15.91 17.34
C LEU A 746 -10.91 16.03 16.94
N ASN A 747 -11.23 15.59 15.74
CA ASN A 747 -12.61 15.52 15.29
C ASN A 747 -13.26 14.28 15.89
N LEU A 748 -14.18 14.46 16.84
CA LEU A 748 -14.87 13.36 17.52
C LEU A 748 -16.34 13.30 17.08
N PRO A 749 -16.95 12.11 17.04
CA PRO A 749 -18.38 12.01 16.79
C PRO A 749 -19.17 12.71 17.90
N ALA A 750 -20.34 13.27 17.55
CA ALA A 750 -21.20 14.00 18.49
C ALA A 750 -21.64 13.17 19.72
N SER A 751 -21.58 11.84 19.63
CA SER A 751 -21.84 10.92 20.74
C SER A 751 -20.76 10.94 21.84
N MET A 752 -19.53 11.34 21.50
CA MET A 752 -18.39 11.37 22.43
C MET A 752 -18.14 12.75 23.03
N THR A 753 -18.54 13.81 22.33
CA THR A 753 -18.56 15.15 22.90
C THR A 753 -19.72 15.23 23.89
N ALA A 754 -19.46 15.48 25.17
CA ALA A 754 -20.53 15.79 26.11
C ALA A 754 -21.44 16.85 25.47
N LYS A 755 -22.75 16.59 25.40
CA LYS A 755 -23.70 17.67 25.09
C LYS A 755 -23.34 18.78 26.05
N LYS A 756 -22.88 19.93 25.53
CA LYS A 756 -22.91 21.16 26.32
C LYS A 756 -24.35 21.23 26.79
N ASP A 757 -24.58 21.03 28.08
CA ASP A 757 -25.88 21.32 28.66
C ASP A 757 -26.16 22.77 28.27
N GLU A 758 -27.12 22.99 27.38
CA GLU A 758 -27.68 24.32 27.08
C GLU A 758 -28.45 24.88 28.30
N LYS A 759 -28.01 24.53 29.51
CA LYS A 759 -28.51 25.04 30.79
C LYS A 759 -27.38 25.72 31.55
N THR A 760 -26.78 26.73 30.93
CA THR A 760 -26.30 27.91 31.67
C THR A 760 -26.71 29.14 30.86
N ASN A 761 -27.54 29.95 31.50
CA ASN A 761 -28.31 31.10 30.98
C ASN A 761 -27.50 32.11 30.18
#